data_AF-A0A7X6ZL34-F1
#
_entry.id   AF-A0A7X6ZL34-F1
#
_cell.length_a   1.000
_cell.length_b   1.000
_cell.length_c   1.000
_cell.angle_alpha   90.00
_cell.angle_beta   90.00
_cell.angle_gamma   90.00
#
_symmetry.space_group_name_H-M   'P 1'
#
loop_
_entity.id
_entity.type
_entity.pdbx_description
1 polymer ?
#
loop_
_entity_poly.entity_id
_entity_poly.type
_entity_poly.pdbx_seq_one_letter_code
_entity_poly.pdbx_strand_id
1 'polypeptide(L)'
;MAYPVPHTWYVNGVFLETGAPFNQGLVRAFNKFSDGTETQIAETGLSAEGEYSLVFSVAAFQDGDPRIEFPTLKIRLYDYQANVIWESDWYIATDTPFSMATVDISAPQDEFWVVEGRVFYNSSAPLKVGTVIVYDLWNGERYLLAQTSVNTNGYFSAVYPKSSFLLRDPNRPYPDLEVVVRDAAGANVATYKVPAPVSVHQTLQIKLNTIPDIVQSDHCKVYGTIKNSLGYPLYQNITVEAFCLYYQVETNAPTDPLVEEGFFVKIPLHSAPATVSAQGEYEITYSAAQIPDHLRLDANEAKGKDKASIYAEVSYQKPEAAEATRIASAPLIFNGQRYQKIDFVISNVASSQAKTEFEYLDEVLKIYLDTVINHSDSEKDTPHEKIAEFLSGVTRLPLVVGREDLDEVKVRAYFKAYQLYYEVSGIEISLCANKFAQYLYPLILNAKVHSISSLLALGLAASSKEIRFAIAKKIISARLSVTSFTTEIWDNLQQSKDIAAEQEDTFSAFHIFYLLLTGKLNLDNNGRPQMELLVQGSELHDKHSQLLTAYTDVGSDFRELIAQQKENLADFLTLAELEKLILLVDLGDFCDWYSDLVVCTFDHIQSSCQEVDNSIKKLEDILHYLVKKPTTHEHFWAQILNKTSLRYKAWDPSSPLSLPLNLFPGTSGSEQIEIAIRLLDTRLRSKFAQVELLLGLTKAFEPQNPLGGNSELKSHWLLLINKLKEAEWHDFDINSGDLEAFLKANPELVLTAEETSDIKTLQRLYRLTDKPTAVAGLILNGFDSATSIAQVSGEHFIAEFGLSLGDKNFAENIHRLATNFVAEASLAIEKYHPNLNETGLEITSLPRSVLSQRSALSATPMRNTNVAKGRMELRTAANWKAIFGRINRNTGVQGQSILSPSAYLLDLIEFLKEGHAYNKFKTRRPDIEDLLMNKANAEVALPTIDMAVELLVSLAAPSVQQKVRPICNQTDKDATVSSLRAEPGPWQVSSSDPNTYPTGQECEDSALAAMMTRSYPLILPKNFYREEIAALLANLSLNYSVLSQKLR
;
A
#
# COMPACT_ATOMS: atom_id res chain seq x y z
N MET A 1 13.60 34.87 3.36
CA MET A 1 12.22 35.11 3.85
C MET A 1 11.47 35.79 2.72
N ALA A 2 10.50 35.10 2.11
CA ALA A 2 9.59 35.71 1.12
C ALA A 2 8.46 36.42 1.88
N TYR A 3 8.05 37.60 1.43
CA TYR A 3 6.90 38.31 2.00
C TYR A 3 5.62 37.49 1.76
N PRO A 4 4.69 37.42 2.72
CA PRO A 4 3.46 36.65 2.54
C PRO A 4 2.56 37.33 1.51
N VAL A 5 2.17 36.57 0.47
CA VAL A 5 1.17 36.99 -0.52
C VAL A 5 -0.15 37.31 0.21
N PRO A 6 -0.79 38.46 -0.05
CA PRO A 6 -2.05 38.82 0.58
C PRO A 6 -3.13 37.76 0.35
N HIS A 7 -3.83 37.35 1.41
CA HIS A 7 -4.84 36.31 1.34
C HIS A 7 -6.08 36.72 0.53
N THR A 8 -6.36 38.02 0.43
CA THR A 8 -7.51 38.61 -0.27
C THR A 8 -7.06 39.72 -1.21
N TRP A 9 -7.58 39.69 -2.43
CA TRP A 9 -7.25 40.60 -3.52
C TRP A 9 -8.47 41.44 -3.90
N TYR A 10 -8.22 42.72 -4.13
CA TYR A 10 -9.22 43.70 -4.56
C TYR A 10 -8.82 44.28 -5.92
N VAL A 11 -9.75 44.34 -6.87
CA VAL A 11 -9.57 45.00 -8.16
C VAL A 11 -10.66 46.04 -8.34
N ASN A 12 -10.25 47.31 -8.43
CA ASN A 12 -11.16 48.45 -8.49
C ASN A 12 -11.05 49.15 -9.84
N GLY A 13 -12.12 49.75 -10.33
CA GLY A 13 -12.09 50.57 -11.55
C GLY A 13 -13.40 51.31 -11.77
N VAL A 14 -13.43 52.15 -12.80
CA VAL A 14 -14.61 52.96 -13.16
C VAL A 14 -14.85 52.87 -14.66
N PHE A 15 -16.08 52.50 -15.06
CA PHE A 15 -16.52 52.54 -16.46
C PHE A 15 -17.32 53.80 -16.74
N LEU A 16 -16.97 54.46 -17.84
CA LEU A 16 -17.68 55.58 -18.44
C LEU A 16 -18.14 55.19 -19.84
N GLU A 17 -19.19 55.85 -20.33
CA GLU A 17 -19.63 55.81 -21.72
C GLU A 17 -19.78 57.27 -22.19
N THR A 18 -18.99 57.69 -23.16
CA THR A 18 -18.96 59.07 -23.69
C THR A 18 -18.72 60.13 -22.60
N GLY A 19 -17.88 59.81 -21.63
CA GLY A 19 -17.57 60.65 -20.48
C GLY A 19 -18.60 60.67 -19.33
N ALA A 20 -19.69 59.91 -19.41
CA ALA A 20 -20.68 59.75 -18.32
C ALA A 20 -20.56 58.37 -17.63
N PRO A 21 -20.86 58.24 -16.33
CA PRO A 21 -20.80 56.95 -15.62
C PRO A 21 -21.66 55.84 -16.25
N PHE A 22 -21.04 54.70 -16.55
CA PHE A 22 -21.73 53.53 -17.07
C PHE A 22 -22.12 52.61 -15.90
N ASN A 23 -23.43 52.48 -15.65
CA ASN A 23 -23.95 51.86 -14.42
C ASN A 23 -24.84 50.62 -14.66
N GLN A 24 -24.79 50.02 -15.85
CA GLN A 24 -25.62 48.85 -16.20
C GLN A 24 -24.75 47.67 -16.64
N GLY A 25 -24.80 46.54 -15.92
CA GLY A 25 -24.09 45.32 -16.32
C GLY A 25 -23.37 44.61 -15.18
N LEU A 26 -22.61 43.57 -15.54
CA LEU A 26 -21.80 42.76 -14.64
C LEU A 26 -20.34 42.77 -15.07
N VAL A 27 -19.44 42.99 -14.12
CA VAL A 27 -17.99 42.93 -14.33
C VAL A 27 -17.47 41.60 -13.83
N ARG A 28 -16.69 40.89 -14.65
CA ARG A 28 -16.05 39.61 -14.30
C ARG A 28 -14.55 39.68 -14.44
N ALA A 29 -13.82 39.06 -13.52
CA ALA A 29 -12.38 38.82 -13.63
C ALA A 29 -12.10 37.36 -14.00
N PHE A 30 -11.20 37.18 -14.97
CA PHE A 30 -10.66 35.91 -15.41
C PHE A 30 -9.17 35.83 -15.09
N ASN A 31 -8.70 34.68 -14.62
CA ASN A 31 -7.27 34.40 -14.43
C ASN A 31 -6.76 33.43 -15.49
N LYS A 32 -5.53 33.65 -15.96
CA LYS A 32 -4.80 32.72 -16.82
C LYS A 32 -3.82 31.87 -16.02
N PHE A 33 -4.01 30.55 -16.03
CA PHE A 33 -3.11 29.61 -15.36
C PHE A 33 -1.88 29.26 -16.22
N SER A 34 -0.89 28.61 -15.61
CA SER A 34 0.39 28.26 -16.24
C SER A 34 0.25 27.26 -17.41
N ASP A 35 -0.84 26.49 -17.45
CA ASP A 35 -1.24 25.62 -18.55
C ASP A 35 -1.96 26.35 -19.70
N GLY A 36 -2.19 27.65 -19.54
CA GLY A 36 -2.87 28.50 -20.52
C GLY A 36 -4.40 28.52 -20.40
N THR A 37 -4.98 27.82 -19.42
CA THR A 37 -6.44 27.81 -19.20
C THR A 37 -6.93 29.14 -18.61
N GLU A 38 -8.10 29.57 -19.06
CA GLU A 38 -8.78 30.78 -18.59
C GLU A 38 -9.98 30.39 -17.72
N THR A 39 -10.03 30.91 -16.50
CA THR A 39 -11.13 30.65 -15.55
C THR A 39 -11.63 31.92 -14.91
N GLN A 40 -12.94 32.01 -14.71
CA GLN A 40 -13.56 33.11 -13.98
C GLN A 40 -13.28 32.95 -12.48
N ILE A 41 -12.76 34.00 -11.85
CA ILE A 41 -12.38 33.99 -10.43
C ILE A 41 -13.14 35.00 -9.56
N ALA A 42 -13.78 36.01 -10.17
CA ALA A 42 -14.63 36.97 -9.45
C ALA A 42 -15.70 37.59 -10.35
N GLU A 43 -16.79 38.08 -9.75
CA GLU A 43 -17.88 38.81 -10.40
C GLU A 43 -18.41 39.91 -9.47
N THR A 44 -18.79 41.06 -10.01
CA THR A 44 -19.44 42.15 -9.27
C THR A 44 -20.34 42.99 -10.19
N GLY A 45 -21.22 43.80 -9.60
CA GLY A 45 -22.02 44.80 -10.32
C GLY A 45 -21.36 46.18 -10.33
N LEU A 46 -21.92 47.11 -11.11
CA LEU A 46 -21.49 48.51 -11.17
C LEU A 46 -22.29 49.39 -10.20
N SER A 47 -21.63 50.38 -9.60
CA SER A 47 -22.26 51.41 -8.78
C SER A 47 -23.00 52.45 -9.65
N ALA A 48 -23.81 53.32 -9.02
CA ALA A 48 -24.47 54.43 -9.71
C ALA A 48 -23.48 55.42 -10.36
N GLU A 49 -22.23 55.44 -9.88
CA GLU A 49 -21.11 56.27 -10.33
C GLU A 49 -20.18 55.50 -11.30
N GLY A 50 -20.58 54.29 -11.73
CA GLY A 50 -19.84 53.45 -12.68
C GLY A 50 -18.64 52.74 -12.09
N GLU A 51 -18.48 52.77 -10.77
CA GLU A 51 -17.38 52.11 -10.07
C GLU A 51 -17.66 50.62 -9.84
N TYR A 52 -16.62 49.79 -9.87
CA TYR A 52 -16.70 48.38 -9.49
C TYR A 52 -15.54 48.00 -8.57
N SER A 53 -15.79 47.01 -7.71
CA SER A 53 -14.77 46.39 -6.86
C SER A 53 -14.96 44.87 -6.87
N LEU A 54 -13.97 44.15 -7.41
CA LEU A 54 -13.92 42.69 -7.47
C LEU A 54 -13.06 42.17 -6.32
N VAL A 55 -13.55 41.16 -5.61
CA VAL A 55 -12.87 40.57 -4.46
C VAL A 55 -12.70 39.06 -4.66
N PHE A 56 -11.47 38.56 -4.51
CA PHE A 56 -11.18 37.12 -4.59
C PHE A 56 -10.01 36.74 -3.68
N SER A 57 -9.89 35.45 -3.37
CA SER A 57 -8.83 34.95 -2.48
C SER A 57 -7.60 34.47 -3.25
N VAL A 58 -6.46 34.36 -2.57
CA VAL A 58 -5.22 33.83 -3.15
C VAL A 58 -5.39 32.41 -3.73
N ALA A 59 -6.26 31.59 -3.12
CA ALA A 59 -6.55 30.25 -3.60
C ALA A 59 -7.21 30.22 -4.99
N ALA A 60 -7.93 31.29 -5.37
CA ALA A 60 -8.65 31.35 -6.63
C ALA A 60 -7.73 31.44 -7.85
N PHE A 61 -6.49 31.92 -7.71
CA PHE A 61 -5.53 32.01 -8.80
C PHE A 61 -4.27 31.16 -8.61
N GLN A 62 -4.04 30.58 -7.41
CA GLN A 62 -2.93 29.67 -7.16
C GLN A 62 -3.24 28.22 -7.52
N ASP A 63 -4.51 27.77 -7.46
CA ASP A 63 -4.92 26.38 -7.74
C ASP A 63 -4.00 25.30 -7.12
N GLY A 64 -3.55 25.54 -5.88
CA GLY A 64 -2.64 24.63 -5.17
C GLY A 64 -1.15 24.77 -5.49
N ASP A 65 -0.73 25.65 -6.41
CA ASP A 65 0.67 26.03 -6.63
C ASP A 65 1.07 27.31 -5.86
N PRO A 66 1.79 27.18 -4.73
CA PRO A 66 2.20 28.32 -3.91
C PRO A 66 3.31 29.17 -4.55
N ARG A 67 3.82 28.81 -5.73
CA ARG A 67 4.84 29.59 -6.47
C ARG A 67 4.23 30.74 -7.28
N ILE A 68 2.92 30.74 -7.52
CA ILE A 68 2.23 31.81 -8.25
C ILE A 68 2.00 32.97 -7.29
N GLU A 69 2.84 34.00 -7.40
CA GLU A 69 2.82 35.16 -6.49
C GLU A 69 1.76 36.22 -6.86
N PHE A 70 1.41 36.34 -8.14
CA PHE A 70 0.52 37.39 -8.68
C PHE A 70 -0.47 36.82 -9.70
N PRO A 71 -1.76 37.23 -9.69
CA PRO A 71 -2.73 36.80 -10.69
C PRO A 71 -2.53 37.51 -12.03
N THR A 72 -2.78 36.79 -13.13
CA THR A 72 -2.81 37.33 -14.50
C THR A 72 -4.26 37.50 -14.93
N LEU A 73 -4.77 38.72 -14.82
CA LEU A 73 -6.19 39.06 -14.89
C LEU A 73 -6.61 39.60 -16.26
N LYS A 74 -7.80 39.19 -16.71
CA LYS A 74 -8.57 39.86 -17.75
C LYS A 74 -9.93 40.25 -17.19
N ILE A 75 -10.33 41.50 -17.40
CA ILE A 75 -11.61 42.04 -16.95
C ILE A 75 -12.55 42.13 -18.13
N ARG A 76 -13.78 41.63 -17.97
CA ARG A 76 -14.84 41.72 -18.98
C ARG A 76 -16.10 42.32 -18.38
N LEU A 77 -16.71 43.22 -19.13
CA LEU A 77 -17.98 43.85 -18.82
C LEU A 77 -19.08 43.19 -19.68
N TYR A 78 -20.12 42.71 -19.02
CA TYR A 78 -21.26 42.03 -19.64
C TYR A 78 -22.54 42.82 -19.46
N ASP A 79 -23.44 42.73 -20.44
CA ASP A 79 -24.83 43.12 -20.24
C ASP A 79 -25.56 42.08 -19.36
N TYR A 80 -26.78 42.40 -18.90
CA TYR A 80 -27.60 41.46 -18.13
C TYR A 80 -28.10 40.25 -18.95
N GLN A 81 -27.79 40.19 -20.24
CA GLN A 81 -28.09 39.08 -21.16
C GLN A 81 -26.84 38.21 -21.42
N ALA A 82 -25.72 38.49 -20.74
CA ALA A 82 -24.44 37.83 -20.84
C ALA A 82 -23.66 38.03 -22.16
N ASN A 83 -23.96 39.08 -22.93
CA ASN A 83 -23.12 39.52 -24.04
C ASN A 83 -21.96 40.38 -23.52
N VAL A 84 -20.77 40.23 -24.10
CA VAL A 84 -19.59 41.04 -23.75
C VAL A 84 -19.75 42.43 -24.38
N ILE A 85 -19.81 43.46 -23.53
CA ILE A 85 -19.88 44.87 -23.92
C ILE A 85 -18.46 45.41 -24.13
N TRP A 86 -17.54 45.04 -23.25
CA TRP A 86 -16.16 45.48 -23.30
C TRP A 86 -15.25 44.42 -22.66
N GLU A 87 -14.05 44.27 -23.21
CA GLU A 87 -13.02 43.43 -22.61
C GLU A 87 -11.68 44.15 -22.55
N SER A 88 -10.93 43.84 -21.50
CA SER A 88 -9.61 44.35 -21.27
C SER A 88 -8.53 43.45 -21.86
N ASP A 89 -7.32 44.00 -21.98
CA ASP A 89 -6.12 43.19 -22.14
C ASP A 89 -5.78 42.42 -20.85
N TRP A 90 -4.78 41.55 -20.93
CA TRP A 90 -4.27 40.81 -19.77
C TRP A 90 -3.35 41.69 -18.93
N TYR A 91 -3.62 41.78 -17.62
CA TYR A 91 -2.81 42.50 -16.64
C TYR A 91 -2.23 41.55 -15.61
N ILE A 92 -1.00 41.80 -15.17
CA ILE A 92 -0.46 41.14 -13.97
C ILE A 92 -0.71 42.10 -12.80
N ALA A 93 -1.58 41.71 -11.86
CA ALA A 93 -1.85 42.54 -10.70
C ALA A 93 -0.78 42.28 -9.64
N THR A 94 0.15 43.22 -9.46
CA THR A 94 1.26 43.07 -8.50
C THR A 94 0.93 43.53 -7.10
N ASP A 95 -0.13 44.33 -6.93
CA ASP A 95 -0.55 44.93 -5.67
C ASP A 95 -2.06 44.75 -5.43
N THR A 96 -2.49 44.80 -4.17
CA THR A 96 -3.92 44.81 -3.78
C THR A 96 -4.18 45.96 -2.78
N PRO A 97 -5.15 46.86 -3.03
CA PRO A 97 -6.06 46.88 -4.18
C PRO A 97 -5.39 47.30 -5.50
N PHE A 98 -5.61 46.52 -6.57
CA PHE A 98 -5.21 46.85 -7.93
C PHE A 98 -6.24 47.80 -8.54
N SER A 99 -5.83 49.02 -8.87
CA SER A 99 -6.74 50.03 -9.43
C SER A 99 -6.55 50.13 -10.94
N MET A 100 -7.59 49.76 -11.70
CA MET A 100 -7.70 49.98 -13.13
C MET A 100 -8.03 51.45 -13.41
N ALA A 101 -7.40 52.02 -14.44
CA ALA A 101 -7.71 53.38 -14.88
C ALA A 101 -9.19 53.52 -15.29
N THR A 102 -9.74 54.72 -15.22
CA THR A 102 -11.09 55.01 -15.72
C THR A 102 -11.18 54.68 -17.20
N VAL A 103 -12.12 53.80 -17.57
CA VAL A 103 -12.28 53.30 -18.93
C VAL A 103 -13.51 53.94 -19.56
N ASP A 104 -13.35 54.61 -20.71
CA ASP A 104 -14.49 55.02 -21.54
C ASP A 104 -14.74 53.95 -22.62
N ILE A 105 -15.86 53.23 -22.51
CA ILE A 105 -16.21 52.12 -23.41
C ILE A 105 -16.52 52.58 -24.85
N SER A 106 -16.67 53.88 -25.08
CA SER A 106 -17.01 54.48 -26.39
C SER A 106 -15.81 55.04 -27.16
N ALA A 107 -14.62 55.12 -26.53
CA ALA A 107 -13.41 55.55 -27.21
C ALA A 107 -12.94 54.48 -28.22
N PRO A 108 -12.44 54.86 -29.42
CA PRO A 108 -11.88 53.88 -30.35
C PRO A 108 -10.76 53.14 -29.64
N GLN A 109 -10.89 51.82 -29.50
CA GLN A 109 -9.84 50.98 -28.93
C GLN A 109 -8.62 51.06 -29.86
N ASP A 110 -7.68 51.92 -29.50
CA ASP A 110 -6.35 51.95 -30.09
C ASP A 110 -5.74 50.56 -29.89
N GLU A 111 -5.25 49.95 -30.96
CA GLU A 111 -4.55 48.66 -30.87
C GLU A 111 -3.29 48.91 -30.03
N PHE A 112 -3.22 48.33 -28.83
CA PHE A 112 -2.08 48.53 -27.94
C PHE A 112 -0.96 47.55 -28.30
N TRP A 113 0.22 48.11 -28.52
CA TRP A 113 1.43 47.34 -28.78
C TRP A 113 2.20 47.19 -27.47
N VAL A 114 2.67 45.97 -27.22
CA VAL A 114 3.36 45.61 -25.97
C VAL A 114 4.80 45.24 -26.28
N VAL A 115 5.73 45.88 -25.58
CA VAL A 115 7.14 45.49 -25.54
C VAL A 115 7.43 45.02 -24.14
N GLU A 116 7.63 43.71 -24.00
CA GLU A 116 7.91 43.08 -22.71
C GLU A 116 9.21 42.30 -22.76
N GLY A 117 9.83 42.09 -21.62
CA GLY A 117 11.13 41.45 -21.62
C GLY A 117 11.78 41.38 -20.27
N ARG A 118 12.98 40.80 -20.26
CA ARG A 118 13.83 40.77 -19.07
C ARG A 118 15.11 41.55 -19.31
N VAL A 119 15.44 42.39 -18.34
CA VAL A 119 16.73 43.05 -18.22
C VAL A 119 17.55 42.32 -17.17
N PHE A 120 18.69 41.82 -17.58
CA PHE A 120 19.60 41.09 -16.71
C PHE A 120 21.03 41.50 -16.99
N TYR A 121 21.86 41.47 -15.97
CA TYR A 121 23.30 41.65 -16.15
C TYR A 121 23.89 40.46 -16.91
N ASN A 122 25.10 40.58 -17.48
CA ASN A 122 25.80 39.44 -18.11
C ASN A 122 25.95 38.22 -17.19
N SER A 123 25.87 38.45 -15.89
CA SER A 123 25.86 37.44 -14.83
C SER A 123 24.48 36.81 -14.58
N SER A 124 23.52 37.01 -15.47
CA SER A 124 22.13 36.51 -15.42
C SER A 124 21.30 37.00 -14.23
N ALA A 125 21.84 37.86 -13.37
CA ALA A 125 21.06 38.49 -12.30
C ALA A 125 20.09 39.51 -12.88
N PRO A 126 18.82 39.52 -12.48
CA PRO A 126 17.86 40.51 -12.92
C PRO A 126 18.23 41.92 -12.44
N LEU A 127 17.97 42.93 -13.27
CA LEU A 127 18.00 44.33 -12.83
C LEU A 127 16.86 44.55 -11.84
N LYS A 128 17.17 44.56 -10.54
CA LYS A 128 16.16 44.63 -9.47
C LYS A 128 15.42 45.97 -9.39
N VAL A 129 16.08 47.06 -9.80
CA VAL A 129 15.55 48.43 -9.76
C VAL A 129 16.11 49.20 -10.95
N GLY A 130 15.25 49.69 -11.83
CA GLY A 130 15.62 50.49 -12.98
C GLY A 130 14.42 50.87 -13.83
N THR A 131 14.63 51.74 -14.82
CA THR A 131 13.56 52.23 -15.70
C THR A 131 13.87 51.87 -17.14
N VAL A 132 12.89 51.31 -17.85
CA VAL A 132 12.96 51.01 -19.28
C VAL A 132 12.13 52.02 -20.04
N ILE A 133 12.72 52.61 -21.07
CA ILE A 133 12.10 53.61 -21.92
C ILE A 133 12.12 53.10 -23.36
N VAL A 134 10.95 53.06 -24.01
CA VAL A 134 10.77 52.62 -25.39
C VAL A 134 10.56 53.84 -26.28
N TYR A 135 11.40 53.96 -27.31
CA TYR A 135 11.34 55.01 -28.32
C TYR A 135 11.01 54.44 -29.71
N ASP A 136 10.32 55.23 -30.52
CA ASP A 136 10.29 55.08 -31.98
C ASP A 136 11.40 55.94 -32.59
N LEU A 137 12.23 55.31 -33.43
CA LEU A 137 13.24 55.98 -34.23
C LEU A 137 12.63 56.40 -35.57
N TRP A 138 12.51 57.71 -35.78
CA TRP A 138 12.06 58.26 -37.06
C TRP A 138 13.09 59.26 -37.59
N ASN A 139 13.64 59.02 -38.79
CA ASN A 139 14.71 59.82 -39.39
C ASN A 139 15.95 60.04 -38.49
N GLY A 140 16.23 59.09 -37.59
CA GLY A 140 17.36 59.16 -36.66
C GLY A 140 17.09 59.92 -35.36
N GLU A 141 15.88 60.46 -35.16
CA GLU A 141 15.47 61.06 -33.88
C GLU A 141 14.63 60.10 -33.03
N ARG A 142 14.76 60.22 -31.69
CA ARG A 142 14.07 59.40 -30.69
C ARG A 142 12.77 60.06 -30.26
N TYR A 143 11.67 59.33 -30.35
CA TYR A 143 10.37 59.79 -29.89
C TYR A 143 9.76 58.82 -28.90
N LEU A 144 9.41 59.33 -27.72
CA LEU A 144 8.98 58.50 -26.59
C LEU A 144 7.63 57.83 -26.89
N LEU A 145 7.58 56.50 -26.74
CA LEU A 145 6.35 55.72 -26.84
C LEU A 145 5.83 55.29 -25.47
N ALA A 146 6.70 54.74 -24.62
CA ALA A 146 6.33 54.26 -23.29
C ALA A 146 7.54 54.25 -22.32
N GLN A 147 7.26 54.36 -21.02
CA GLN A 147 8.25 54.27 -19.94
C GLN A 147 7.68 53.43 -18.80
N THR A 148 8.45 52.47 -18.30
CA THR A 148 8.03 51.53 -17.25
C THR A 148 9.20 51.17 -16.33
N SER A 149 8.91 50.81 -15.08
CA SER A 149 9.93 50.33 -14.13
C SER A 149 10.11 48.82 -14.23
N VAL A 150 11.33 48.36 -14.00
CA VAL A 150 11.67 46.92 -13.93
C VAL A 150 11.28 46.36 -12.56
N ASN A 151 10.66 45.18 -12.52
CA ASN A 151 10.32 44.51 -11.26
C ASN A 151 11.54 43.77 -10.64
N THR A 152 11.36 43.21 -9.44
CA THR A 152 12.42 42.50 -8.69
C THR A 152 13.02 41.30 -9.43
N ASN A 153 12.31 40.76 -10.41
CA ASN A 153 12.72 39.65 -11.28
C ASN A 153 13.30 40.12 -12.62
N GLY A 154 13.56 41.42 -12.78
CA GLY A 154 14.18 41.98 -13.97
C GLY A 154 13.21 42.11 -15.15
N TYR A 155 11.92 41.83 -14.96
CA TYR A 155 10.92 41.89 -16.01
C TYR A 155 10.32 43.29 -16.12
N PHE A 156 10.07 43.71 -17.36
CA PHE A 156 9.37 44.94 -17.69
C PHE A 156 8.31 44.67 -18.76
N SER A 157 7.24 45.44 -18.74
CA SER A 157 6.22 45.47 -19.79
C SER A 157 5.84 46.91 -20.05
N ALA A 158 6.03 47.34 -21.29
CA ALA A 158 5.76 48.70 -21.75
C ALA A 158 4.68 48.63 -22.84
N VAL A 159 3.55 49.27 -22.58
CA VAL A 159 2.38 49.30 -23.47
C VAL A 159 2.25 50.69 -24.08
N TYR A 160 2.08 50.77 -25.40
CA TYR A 160 1.83 52.03 -26.10
C TYR A 160 0.79 51.85 -27.20
N PRO A 161 -0.08 52.85 -27.43
CA PRO A 161 -1.09 52.76 -28.48
C PRO A 161 -0.46 52.87 -29.88
N LYS A 162 -1.03 52.18 -30.88
CA LYS A 162 -0.60 52.23 -32.28
C LYS A 162 -0.58 53.65 -32.85
N SER A 163 -1.55 54.49 -32.46
CA SER A 163 -1.57 55.91 -32.83
C SER A 163 -0.28 56.68 -32.47
N SER A 164 0.45 56.24 -31.43
CA SER A 164 1.66 56.90 -30.92
C SER A 164 2.80 56.96 -31.94
N PHE A 165 2.95 55.93 -32.79
CA PHE A 165 3.99 55.89 -33.82
C PHE A 165 3.47 56.25 -35.22
N LEU A 166 2.14 56.21 -35.44
CA LEU A 166 1.50 56.65 -36.68
C LEU A 166 1.37 58.18 -36.80
N LEU A 167 1.61 58.92 -35.71
CA LEU A 167 1.54 60.39 -35.66
C LEU A 167 2.36 61.11 -36.74
N ARG A 168 3.42 60.50 -37.27
CA ARG A 168 4.31 61.11 -38.28
C ARG A 168 4.18 60.53 -39.67
N ASP A 169 3.80 59.26 -39.77
CA ASP A 169 3.45 58.60 -41.04
C ASP A 169 2.23 57.70 -40.80
N PRO A 170 1.03 58.13 -41.26
CA PRO A 170 -0.21 57.40 -41.05
C PRO A 170 -0.24 56.01 -41.72
N ASN A 171 0.65 55.74 -42.67
CA ASN A 171 0.65 54.50 -43.47
C ASN A 171 1.71 53.49 -43.01
N ARG A 172 2.41 53.73 -41.90
CA ARG A 172 3.51 52.88 -41.44
C ARG A 172 2.98 51.58 -40.79
N PRO A 173 3.43 50.38 -41.21
CA PRO A 173 2.91 49.13 -40.67
C PRO A 173 3.42 48.76 -39.27
N TYR A 174 4.61 49.23 -38.87
CA TYR A 174 5.25 48.97 -37.56
C TYR A 174 6.26 50.08 -37.20
N PRO A 175 6.55 50.33 -35.91
CA PRO A 175 7.56 51.30 -35.46
C PRO A 175 8.99 50.74 -35.56
N ASP A 176 10.00 51.62 -35.56
CA ASP A 176 11.42 51.22 -35.43
C ASP A 176 11.83 51.41 -33.97
N LEU A 177 11.78 50.34 -33.19
CA LEU A 177 11.94 50.44 -31.75
C LEU A 177 13.39 50.55 -31.29
N GLU A 178 13.64 51.49 -30.39
CA GLU A 178 14.85 51.54 -29.58
C GLU A 178 14.50 51.59 -28.09
N VAL A 179 14.99 50.60 -27.35
CA VAL A 179 14.74 50.43 -25.93
C VAL A 179 15.97 50.85 -25.14
N VAL A 180 15.81 51.80 -24.23
CA VAL A 180 16.87 52.33 -23.37
C VAL A 180 16.58 51.93 -21.93
N VAL A 181 17.56 51.31 -21.28
CA VAL A 181 17.50 50.94 -19.87
C VAL A 181 18.29 51.95 -19.05
N ARG A 182 17.69 52.48 -17.99
CA ARG A 182 18.32 53.35 -16.99
C ARG A 182 18.39 52.68 -15.62
N ASP A 183 19.47 52.93 -14.89
CA ASP A 183 19.62 52.47 -13.51
C ASP A 183 18.78 53.29 -12.53
N ALA A 184 18.85 52.95 -11.24
CA ALA A 184 18.17 53.68 -10.16
C ALA A 184 18.65 55.13 -9.99
N ALA A 185 19.84 55.49 -10.49
CA ALA A 185 20.37 56.85 -10.48
C ALA A 185 19.96 57.66 -11.73
N GLY A 186 19.31 57.02 -12.71
CA GLY A 186 18.86 57.63 -13.96
C GLY A 186 19.90 57.64 -15.08
N ALA A 187 21.05 56.98 -14.91
CA ALA A 187 22.07 56.87 -15.95
C ALA A 187 21.68 55.79 -16.99
N ASN A 188 22.00 56.03 -18.28
CA ASN A 188 21.72 55.07 -19.36
C ASN A 188 22.70 53.88 -19.29
N VAL A 189 22.18 52.69 -19.01
CA VAL A 189 22.97 51.46 -18.78
C VAL A 189 23.03 50.58 -20.02
N ALA A 190 21.97 50.57 -20.83
CA ALA A 190 21.96 49.90 -22.12
C ALA A 190 21.02 50.60 -23.11
N THR A 191 21.33 50.46 -24.40
CA THR A 191 20.47 50.86 -25.51
C THR A 191 20.40 49.69 -26.47
N TYR A 192 19.19 49.24 -26.79
CA TYR A 192 18.92 48.10 -27.65
C TYR A 192 18.02 48.52 -28.80
N LYS A 193 18.52 48.40 -30.03
CA LYS A 193 17.72 48.63 -31.24
C LYS A 193 17.07 47.31 -31.65
N VAL A 194 15.74 47.28 -31.74
CA VAL A 194 14.98 46.09 -32.14
C VAL A 194 15.03 45.97 -33.67
N PRO A 195 15.45 44.81 -34.22
CA PRO A 195 15.41 44.60 -35.67
C PRO A 195 13.97 44.59 -36.19
N ALA A 196 13.71 45.29 -37.30
CA ALA A 196 12.43 45.25 -38.00
C ALA A 196 12.25 43.92 -38.78
N PRO A 197 11.01 43.42 -38.97
CA PRO A 197 9.73 44.00 -38.55
C PRO A 197 9.37 43.69 -37.09
N VAL A 198 8.81 44.69 -36.40
CA VAL A 198 8.38 44.56 -34.99
C VAL A 198 6.96 44.00 -34.93
N SER A 199 6.71 43.08 -34.00
CA SER A 199 5.38 42.47 -33.76
C SER A 199 4.54 43.28 -32.77
N VAL A 200 3.20 43.10 -32.80
CA VAL A 200 2.25 43.72 -31.85
C VAL A 200 2.58 43.37 -30.39
N HIS A 201 3.04 42.13 -30.15
CA HIS A 201 3.65 41.70 -28.89
C HIS A 201 5.12 41.35 -29.13
N GLN A 202 6.03 42.22 -28.69
CA GLN A 202 7.46 42.06 -28.89
C GLN A 202 8.14 41.66 -27.57
N THR A 203 8.73 40.45 -27.53
CA THR A 203 9.52 39.99 -26.38
C THR A 203 11.01 40.32 -26.56
N LEU A 204 11.65 40.85 -25.53
CA LEU A 204 13.06 41.24 -25.53
C LEU A 204 13.86 40.65 -24.36
N GLN A 205 15.13 40.36 -24.59
CA GLN A 205 16.10 40.01 -23.55
C GLN A 205 17.30 40.96 -23.63
N ILE A 206 17.43 41.85 -22.65
CA ILE A 206 18.44 42.91 -22.66
C ILE A 206 19.53 42.57 -21.63
N LYS A 207 20.75 42.31 -22.13
CA LYS A 207 21.93 42.06 -21.30
C LYS A 207 22.67 43.36 -20.99
N LEU A 208 22.89 43.67 -19.71
CA LEU A 208 23.66 44.82 -19.25
C LEU A 208 25.12 44.44 -19.05
N ASN A 209 26.04 45.22 -19.65
CA ASN A 209 27.49 44.99 -19.58
C ASN A 209 28.15 45.62 -18.34
N THR A 210 27.48 46.58 -17.69
CA THR A 210 28.02 47.31 -16.54
C THR A 210 27.51 46.71 -15.24
N ILE A 211 28.43 46.14 -14.48
CA ILE A 211 28.28 45.57 -13.14
C ILE A 211 27.78 46.68 -12.20
N PRO A 212 26.75 46.47 -11.36
CA PRO A 212 26.55 47.32 -10.19
C PRO A 212 27.60 46.90 -9.17
N ASP A 213 28.42 47.85 -8.78
CA ASP A 213 29.24 47.80 -7.58
C ASP A 213 28.37 47.33 -6.39
N ILE A 214 28.38 46.03 -6.12
CA ILE A 214 28.37 45.61 -4.73
C ILE A 214 29.81 45.78 -4.33
N VAL A 215 30.12 46.90 -3.69
CA VAL A 215 31.27 47.01 -2.81
C VAL A 215 31.21 45.80 -1.90
N GLN A 216 32.00 44.77 -2.22
CA GLN A 216 32.26 43.70 -1.29
C GLN A 216 32.91 44.40 -0.10
N SER A 217 32.29 44.26 1.07
CA SER A 217 33.01 44.58 2.31
C SER A 217 34.33 43.83 2.23
N ASP A 218 35.45 44.55 2.37
CA ASP A 218 36.80 44.07 2.05
C ASP A 218 37.31 42.94 2.97
N HIS A 219 36.44 42.41 3.84
CA HIS A 219 36.76 41.42 4.87
C HIS A 219 35.81 40.23 4.79
N CYS A 220 36.29 39.16 4.15
CA CYS A 220 35.70 37.82 4.19
C CYS A 220 36.43 36.95 5.23
N LYS A 221 35.75 35.97 5.81
CA LYS A 221 36.31 35.09 6.85
C LYS A 221 35.91 33.63 6.64
N VAL A 222 36.90 32.73 6.63
CA VAL A 222 36.71 31.28 6.78
C VAL A 222 37.09 30.91 8.20
N TYR A 223 36.21 30.24 8.94
CA TYR A 223 36.46 29.86 10.33
C TYR A 223 35.82 28.52 10.66
N GLY A 224 36.25 27.89 11.73
CA GLY A 224 35.64 26.64 12.16
C GLY A 224 36.45 25.96 13.24
N THR A 225 36.06 24.74 13.54
CA THR A 225 36.69 23.91 14.56
C THR A 225 37.27 22.64 13.96
N ILE A 226 38.43 22.22 14.45
CA ILE A 226 39.09 20.96 14.12
C ILE A 226 39.00 20.06 15.33
N LYS A 227 38.30 18.95 15.16
CA LYS A 227 38.12 17.95 16.20
C LYS A 227 38.44 16.56 15.65
N ASN A 228 38.86 15.67 16.54
CA ASN A 228 38.91 14.25 16.20
C ASN A 228 37.49 13.66 16.17
N SER A 229 37.35 12.41 15.75
CA SER A 229 36.07 11.67 15.74
C SER A 229 35.39 11.55 17.11
N LEU A 230 36.11 11.84 18.19
CA LEU A 230 35.64 11.79 19.57
C LEU A 230 35.27 13.16 20.14
N GLY A 231 35.45 14.23 19.35
CA GLY A 231 35.06 15.59 19.72
C GLY A 231 36.14 16.41 20.45
N TYR A 232 37.34 15.85 20.67
CA TYR A 232 38.46 16.62 21.23
C TYR A 232 39.08 17.57 20.20
N PRO A 233 39.43 18.80 20.62
CA PRO A 233 40.08 19.77 19.76
C PRO A 233 41.50 19.35 19.37
N LEU A 234 41.82 19.43 18.09
CA LEU A 234 43.17 19.15 17.57
C LEU A 234 43.85 20.48 17.20
N TYR A 235 45.05 20.72 17.74
CA TYR A 235 45.74 22.02 17.55
C TYR A 235 47.27 21.92 17.34
N GLN A 236 47.92 20.83 17.78
CA GLN A 236 49.38 20.71 17.70
C GLN A 236 49.83 20.33 16.29
N ASN A 237 50.77 21.11 15.73
CA ASN A 237 51.35 20.90 14.39
C ASN A 237 50.34 20.86 13.24
N ILE A 238 49.16 21.46 13.44
CA ILE A 238 48.11 21.55 12.42
C ILE A 238 48.03 22.97 11.90
N THR A 239 47.98 23.10 10.59
CA THR A 239 47.73 24.35 9.89
C THR A 239 46.55 24.20 8.95
N VAL A 240 45.79 25.27 8.76
CA VAL A 240 44.65 25.30 7.85
C VAL A 240 44.89 26.30 6.75
N GLU A 241 44.67 25.87 5.50
CA GLU A 241 44.71 26.74 4.33
C GLU A 241 43.35 26.78 3.63
N ALA A 242 42.94 27.97 3.17
CA ALA A 242 41.69 28.17 2.45
C ALA A 242 41.95 28.47 0.97
N PHE A 243 41.13 27.87 0.10
CA PHE A 243 41.27 27.98 -1.35
C PHE A 243 39.92 28.26 -2.03
N CYS A 244 39.98 28.97 -3.15
CA CYS A 244 38.88 29.10 -4.10
C CYS A 244 39.16 28.22 -5.33
N LEU A 245 38.24 27.31 -5.64
CA LEU A 245 38.27 26.48 -6.84
C LEU A 245 37.15 26.90 -7.79
N TYR A 246 37.48 27.12 -9.06
CA TYR A 246 36.49 27.44 -10.10
C TYR A 246 36.89 26.85 -11.46
N TYR A 247 35.93 26.82 -12.39
CA TYR A 247 36.10 26.25 -13.72
C TYR A 247 36.19 27.38 -14.76
N GLN A 248 37.29 27.42 -15.50
CA GLN A 248 37.56 28.42 -16.54
C GLN A 248 37.58 27.75 -17.91
N VAL A 249 36.95 28.38 -18.91
CA VAL A 249 36.96 27.91 -20.30
C VAL A 249 37.75 28.91 -21.13
N GLU A 250 38.82 28.45 -21.78
CA GLU A 250 39.56 29.25 -22.76
C GLU A 250 39.12 28.84 -24.17
N THR A 251 38.87 29.85 -25.01
CA THR A 251 38.54 29.66 -26.43
C THR A 251 39.80 29.91 -27.24
N ASN A 252 40.42 28.83 -27.75
CA ASN A 252 41.53 28.93 -28.68
C ASN A 252 41.00 29.32 -30.08
N ALA A 253 41.57 30.37 -30.68
CA ALA A 253 41.20 30.85 -32.01
C ALA A 253 41.78 29.97 -33.15
N PRO A 254 41.30 30.12 -34.40
CA PRO A 254 40.34 29.25 -35.06
C PRO A 254 41.03 28.22 -35.99
N THR A 255 40.95 26.94 -35.63
CA THR A 255 40.95 25.85 -36.62
C THR A 255 39.72 25.02 -36.34
N ASP A 256 38.74 25.12 -37.23
CA ASP A 256 37.43 24.48 -37.14
C ASP A 256 37.58 22.95 -36.93
N PRO A 257 36.92 22.34 -35.91
CA PRO A 257 35.92 22.92 -35.01
C PRO A 257 36.50 23.60 -33.76
N LEU A 258 35.83 24.64 -33.27
CA LEU A 258 36.08 25.31 -31.98
C LEU A 258 36.06 24.27 -30.85
N VAL A 259 37.24 23.89 -30.36
CA VAL A 259 37.39 23.08 -29.15
C VAL A 259 37.46 24.03 -27.96
N GLU A 260 36.37 24.13 -27.21
CA GLU A 260 36.37 24.76 -25.89
C GLU A 260 37.12 23.83 -24.91
N GLU A 261 38.32 24.23 -24.49
CA GLU A 261 39.05 23.54 -23.44
C GLU A 261 38.78 24.21 -22.10
N GLY A 262 38.25 23.44 -21.14
CA GLY A 262 37.97 23.94 -19.80
C GLY A 262 38.81 23.25 -18.74
N PHE A 263 39.35 24.04 -17.81
CA PHE A 263 40.24 23.59 -16.74
C PHE A 263 39.84 24.17 -15.39
N PHE A 264 40.19 23.44 -14.33
CA PHE A 264 39.94 23.86 -12.94
C PHE A 264 41.11 24.72 -12.44
N VAL A 265 40.81 25.93 -12.00
CA VAL A 265 41.78 26.87 -11.45
C VAL A 265 41.60 26.94 -9.92
N LYS A 266 42.71 26.71 -9.19
CA LYS A 266 42.78 26.76 -7.72
C LYS A 266 43.59 27.99 -7.29
N ILE A 267 42.98 28.87 -6.48
CA ILE A 267 43.62 30.09 -5.96
C ILE A 267 43.68 30.03 -4.42
N PRO A 268 44.83 30.29 -3.78
CA PRO A 268 44.93 30.44 -2.33
C PRO A 268 44.31 31.75 -1.85
N LEU A 269 43.50 31.69 -0.79
CA LEU A 269 42.81 32.85 -0.20
C LEU A 269 43.62 33.53 0.92
N HIS A 270 44.86 33.12 1.15
CA HIS A 270 45.76 33.77 2.11
C HIS A 270 47.23 33.63 1.70
N SER A 271 48.11 34.41 2.31
CA SER A 271 49.56 34.33 2.09
C SER A 271 50.30 33.33 3.00
N ALA A 272 49.72 32.94 4.14
CA ALA A 272 50.32 31.98 5.06
C ALA A 272 49.25 31.15 5.81
N PRO A 273 49.49 29.85 6.08
CA PRO A 273 48.54 28.96 6.77
C PRO A 273 48.10 29.51 8.13
N ALA A 274 46.82 29.38 8.46
CA ALA A 274 46.32 29.74 9.78
C ALA A 274 46.67 28.68 10.83
N THR A 275 47.08 29.16 12.00
CA THR A 275 47.32 28.32 13.19
C THR A 275 46.01 28.05 13.92
N VAL A 276 45.95 26.91 14.60
CA VAL A 276 44.76 26.46 15.32
C VAL A 276 44.93 26.76 16.82
N SER A 277 43.89 27.33 17.43
CA SER A 277 43.86 27.62 18.87
C SER A 277 43.81 26.34 19.72
N ALA A 278 44.12 26.43 21.01
CA ALA A 278 44.07 25.28 21.94
C ALA A 278 42.67 24.64 22.06
N GLN A 279 41.62 25.37 21.68
CA GLN A 279 40.22 24.94 21.62
C GLN A 279 39.85 24.34 20.26
N GLY A 280 40.82 24.15 19.35
CA GLY A 280 40.62 23.59 18.02
C GLY A 280 40.03 24.58 17.03
N GLU A 281 39.90 25.86 17.38
CA GLU A 281 39.30 26.88 16.51
C GLU A 281 40.37 27.52 15.61
N TYR A 282 40.03 27.77 14.35
CA TYR A 282 40.88 28.49 13.40
C TYR A 282 40.08 29.58 12.68
N GLU A 283 40.79 30.62 12.23
CA GLU A 283 40.22 31.77 11.53
C GLU A 283 41.17 32.28 10.45
N ILE A 284 40.66 32.43 9.23
CA ILE A 284 41.35 32.97 8.06
C ILE A 284 40.55 34.16 7.55
N THR A 285 41.16 35.35 7.52
CA THR A 285 40.55 36.56 6.97
C THR A 285 41.20 36.91 5.64
N TYR A 286 40.39 37.23 4.62
CA TYR A 286 40.87 37.53 3.28
C TYR A 286 40.04 38.62 2.60
N SER A 287 40.63 39.34 1.65
CA SER A 287 39.91 40.34 0.84
C SER A 287 39.17 39.66 -0.30
N ALA A 288 37.96 40.11 -0.55
CA ALA A 288 37.10 39.58 -1.59
C ALA A 288 37.69 39.82 -3.02
N ALA A 289 38.62 40.76 -3.17
CA ALA A 289 39.37 41.01 -4.40
C ALA A 289 40.35 39.88 -4.81
N GLN A 290 40.65 38.92 -3.91
CA GLN A 290 41.47 37.76 -4.25
C GLN A 290 40.71 36.70 -5.07
N ILE A 291 39.38 36.83 -5.15
CA ILE A 291 38.53 35.97 -5.96
C ILE A 291 38.29 36.67 -7.31
N PRO A 292 38.45 35.98 -8.45
CA PRO A 292 38.19 36.57 -9.76
C PRO A 292 36.81 37.23 -9.88
N ASP A 293 36.76 38.43 -10.44
CA ASP A 293 35.58 39.32 -10.49
C ASP A 293 34.32 38.69 -11.12
N HIS A 294 34.49 37.67 -11.95
CA HIS A 294 33.39 36.96 -12.60
C HIS A 294 32.71 35.91 -11.70
N LEU A 295 33.29 35.59 -10.53
CA LEU A 295 32.75 34.63 -9.58
C LEU A 295 32.00 35.34 -8.45
N ARG A 296 30.83 34.80 -8.10
CA ARG A 296 29.95 35.39 -7.07
C ARG A 296 30.01 34.66 -5.74
N LEU A 297 30.22 35.42 -4.65
CA LEU A 297 29.97 35.01 -3.27
C LEU A 297 28.50 35.30 -2.88
N ASP A 298 27.94 34.53 -1.94
CA ASP A 298 26.59 34.70 -1.39
C ASP A 298 25.44 34.66 -2.43
N ALA A 299 25.54 33.84 -3.49
CA ALA A 299 24.43 33.71 -4.45
C ALA A 299 23.24 32.96 -3.81
N ASN A 300 22.02 33.14 -4.31
CA ASN A 300 20.86 32.34 -3.85
C ASN A 300 20.69 31.03 -4.65
N GLU A 301 21.49 30.82 -5.69
CA GLU A 301 21.43 29.66 -6.58
C GLU A 301 22.62 28.73 -6.32
N ALA A 302 22.34 27.46 -6.01
CA ALA A 302 23.34 26.49 -5.59
C ALA A 302 24.14 25.81 -6.74
N LYS A 303 23.92 26.20 -8.01
CA LYS A 303 24.49 25.51 -9.19
C LYS A 303 24.87 26.53 -10.29
N GLY A 304 26.02 26.36 -10.94
CA GLY A 304 26.48 27.21 -12.06
C GLY A 304 28.00 27.16 -12.28
N LYS A 305 28.48 27.37 -13.52
CA LYS A 305 29.93 27.40 -13.86
C LYS A 305 30.62 28.71 -13.41
N ASP A 306 29.83 29.73 -13.07
CA ASP A 306 30.21 31.10 -12.71
C ASP A 306 30.27 31.34 -11.18
N LYS A 307 30.34 30.29 -10.36
CA LYS A 307 30.28 30.37 -8.89
C LYS A 307 31.64 30.07 -8.25
N ALA A 308 32.00 30.87 -7.23
CA ALA A 308 33.16 30.58 -6.41
C ALA A 308 32.86 29.41 -5.49
N SER A 309 33.74 28.41 -5.48
CA SER A 309 33.65 27.30 -4.54
C SER A 309 34.79 27.40 -3.52
N ILE A 310 34.44 27.67 -2.27
CA ILE A 310 35.40 27.82 -1.19
C ILE A 310 35.53 26.50 -0.46
N TYR A 311 36.77 26.11 -0.19
CA TYR A 311 37.06 24.99 0.66
C TYR A 311 38.36 25.22 1.43
N ALA A 312 38.53 24.47 2.52
CA ALA A 312 39.74 24.51 3.31
C ALA A 312 40.41 23.13 3.34
N GLU A 313 41.72 23.15 3.47
CA GLU A 313 42.59 21.99 3.58
C GLU A 313 43.36 22.08 4.89
N VAL A 314 43.41 20.97 5.61
CA VAL A 314 44.17 20.84 6.85
C VAL A 314 45.45 20.09 6.55
N SER A 315 46.57 20.66 6.97
CA SER A 315 47.90 20.08 6.82
C SER A 315 48.53 19.82 8.18
N TYR A 316 49.23 18.69 8.29
CA TYR A 316 49.99 18.32 9.47
C TYR A 316 51.49 18.44 9.19
N GLN A 317 52.18 19.22 10.01
CA GLN A 317 53.62 19.38 9.90
C GLN A 317 54.34 18.40 10.82
N LYS A 318 54.97 17.37 10.25
CA LYS A 318 55.81 16.47 11.04
C LYS A 318 57.04 17.25 11.56
N PRO A 319 57.43 17.08 12.84
CA PRO A 319 58.58 17.78 13.42
C PRO A 319 59.90 17.60 12.65
N GLU A 320 60.04 16.52 11.87
CA GLU A 320 61.26 16.14 11.15
C GLU A 320 61.17 16.33 9.62
N ALA A 321 60.03 16.78 9.08
CA ALA A 321 59.84 16.93 7.63
C ALA A 321 59.83 18.41 7.19
N ALA A 322 60.50 18.71 6.07
CA ALA A 322 60.59 20.07 5.53
C ALA A 322 59.26 20.60 4.96
N GLU A 323 58.33 19.71 4.58
CA GLU A 323 57.04 20.06 3.97
C GLU A 323 55.86 19.49 4.78
N ALA A 324 54.81 20.28 4.95
CA ALA A 324 53.59 19.87 5.65
C ALA A 324 52.78 18.90 4.79
N THR A 325 52.29 17.80 5.39
CA THR A 325 51.51 16.77 4.70
C THR A 325 50.02 17.09 4.81
N ARG A 326 49.29 17.18 3.70
CA ARG A 326 47.83 17.38 3.73
C ARG A 326 47.15 16.17 4.36
N ILE A 327 46.31 16.39 5.36
CA ILE A 327 45.64 15.33 6.14
C ILE A 327 44.12 15.28 5.96
N ALA A 328 43.48 16.40 5.65
CA ALA A 328 42.04 16.45 5.37
C ALA A 328 41.70 17.61 4.43
N SER A 329 40.64 17.46 3.65
CA SER A 329 40.03 18.54 2.88
C SER A 329 38.52 18.46 3.08
N ALA A 330 37.88 19.58 3.41
CA ALA A 330 36.44 19.62 3.58
C ALA A 330 35.77 19.49 2.19
N PRO A 331 34.56 18.91 2.10
CA PRO A 331 33.81 18.91 0.86
C PRO A 331 33.62 20.36 0.37
N LEU A 332 33.78 20.53 -0.94
CA LEU A 332 33.68 21.81 -1.61
C LEU A 332 32.33 22.46 -1.28
N ILE A 333 32.33 23.60 -0.59
CA ILE A 333 31.09 24.32 -0.32
C ILE A 333 30.76 25.10 -1.58
N PHE A 334 29.85 24.51 -2.36
CA PHE A 334 29.29 25.14 -3.54
C PHE A 334 28.57 26.41 -3.12
N ASN A 335 28.81 27.50 -3.84
CA ASN A 335 28.27 28.82 -3.56
C ASN A 335 28.86 29.46 -2.28
N GLY A 336 30.16 29.77 -2.35
CA GLY A 336 30.94 30.30 -1.23
C GLY A 336 30.34 31.55 -0.60
N GLN A 337 30.38 31.62 0.73
CA GLN A 337 29.84 32.75 1.50
C GLN A 337 30.94 33.68 2.01
N ARG A 338 30.60 34.95 2.30
CA ARG A 338 31.52 35.91 2.95
C ARG A 338 32.03 35.44 4.31
N TYR A 339 31.15 34.80 5.09
CA TYR A 339 31.47 34.19 6.38
C TYR A 339 31.23 32.70 6.29
N GLN A 340 32.29 31.94 6.00
CA GLN A 340 32.16 30.51 5.76
C GLN A 340 32.62 29.73 6.98
N LYS A 341 31.69 29.04 7.63
CA LYS A 341 32.04 28.06 8.66
C LYS A 341 32.41 26.73 8.01
N ILE A 342 33.60 26.21 8.30
CA ILE A 342 34.08 24.89 7.84
C ILE A 342 34.64 24.13 9.05
N ASP A 343 33.83 23.23 9.60
CA ASP A 343 34.27 22.35 10.67
C ASP A 343 34.92 21.09 10.11
N PHE A 344 36.05 20.68 10.68
CA PHE A 344 36.76 19.47 10.33
C PHE A 344 36.61 18.45 11.44
N VAL A 345 36.01 17.31 11.10
CA VAL A 345 36.12 16.09 11.90
C VAL A 345 37.11 15.17 11.19
N ILE A 346 38.34 15.16 11.68
CA ILE A 346 39.42 14.38 11.06
C ILE A 346 39.31 12.96 11.61
N SER A 347 38.64 12.09 10.84
CA SER A 347 38.43 10.68 11.17
C SER A 347 39.44 9.74 10.53
N ASN A 348 40.23 10.20 9.55
CA ASN A 348 41.31 9.43 8.94
C ASN A 348 42.27 10.32 8.14
N VAL A 349 43.56 10.33 8.50
CA VAL A 349 44.61 10.55 7.51
C VAL A 349 44.61 9.30 6.64
N ALA A 350 44.20 9.41 5.37
CA ALA A 350 44.26 8.29 4.43
C ALA A 350 45.72 7.97 4.10
N SER A 351 46.36 7.20 4.97
CA SER A 351 47.48 6.36 4.58
C SER A 351 46.90 5.04 4.07
N SER A 352 47.55 4.43 3.08
CA SER A 352 47.40 3.00 2.77
C SER A 352 47.87 2.08 3.93
N GLN A 353 48.18 2.66 5.09
CA GLN A 353 48.46 2.06 6.39
C GLN A 353 47.37 2.37 7.44
N ALA A 354 46.24 2.99 7.04
CA ALA A 354 45.17 3.34 7.97
C ALA A 354 44.59 2.06 8.58
N LYS A 355 44.83 1.91 9.89
CA LYS A 355 44.37 0.78 10.70
C LYS A 355 42.85 0.66 10.59
N THR A 356 42.37 -0.56 10.47
CA THR A 356 40.93 -0.85 10.59
C THR A 356 40.43 -0.51 12.00
N GLU A 357 39.12 -0.37 12.17
CA GLU A 357 38.55 -0.04 13.49
C GLU A 357 39.04 -1.03 14.56
N PHE A 358 39.05 -2.33 14.25
CA PHE A 358 39.58 -3.34 15.16
C PHE A 358 41.09 -3.17 15.41
N GLU A 359 41.90 -2.92 14.38
CA GLU A 359 43.36 -2.75 14.54
C GLU A 359 43.71 -1.51 15.40
N TYR A 360 42.89 -0.45 15.34
CA TYR A 360 43.00 0.70 16.22
C TYR A 360 42.60 0.36 17.66
N LEU A 361 41.47 -0.33 17.84
CA LEU A 361 41.03 -0.78 19.16
C LEU A 361 42.01 -1.77 19.79
N ASP A 362 42.57 -2.69 19.01
CA ASP A 362 43.56 -3.66 19.47
C ASP A 362 44.83 -2.95 19.94
N GLU A 363 45.34 -1.95 19.21
CA GLU A 363 46.50 -1.16 19.66
C GLU A 363 46.27 -0.49 21.02
N VAL A 364 45.08 0.09 21.22
CA VAL A 364 44.75 0.85 22.45
C VAL A 364 44.41 -0.10 23.60
N LEU A 365 43.62 -1.15 23.34
CA LEU A 365 43.03 -2.02 24.36
C LEU A 365 43.88 -3.25 24.69
N LYS A 366 44.87 -3.62 23.86
CA LYS A 366 45.67 -4.84 24.09
C LYS A 366 46.40 -4.83 25.43
N ILE A 367 46.94 -3.68 25.84
CA ILE A 367 47.59 -3.52 27.16
C ILE A 367 46.58 -3.81 28.28
N TYR A 368 45.37 -3.27 28.17
CA TYR A 368 44.30 -3.51 29.13
C TYR A 368 43.87 -4.98 29.15
N LEU A 369 43.73 -5.62 27.97
CA LEU A 369 43.44 -7.05 27.85
C LEU A 369 44.49 -7.90 28.56
N ASP A 370 45.78 -7.64 28.31
CA ASP A 370 46.87 -8.38 28.94
C ASP A 370 46.92 -8.14 30.45
N THR A 371 46.57 -6.94 30.94
CA THR A 371 46.46 -6.67 32.38
C THR A 371 45.28 -7.39 33.04
N VAL A 372 44.14 -7.53 32.35
CA VAL A 372 42.97 -8.27 32.86
C VAL A 372 43.29 -9.76 32.95
N ILE A 373 43.94 -10.33 31.94
CA ILE A 373 44.32 -11.75 31.92
C ILE A 373 45.36 -12.06 33.01
N ASN A 374 46.36 -11.20 33.16
CA ASN A 374 47.45 -11.36 34.14
C ASN A 374 47.10 -10.85 35.55
N HIS A 375 45.85 -10.43 35.79
CA HIS A 375 45.43 -9.94 37.11
C HIS A 375 45.54 -11.06 38.15
N SER A 376 46.33 -10.82 39.19
CA SER A 376 46.67 -11.80 40.23
C SER A 376 45.65 -11.87 41.38
N ASP A 377 44.84 -10.83 41.56
CA ASP A 377 43.90 -10.70 42.68
C ASP A 377 42.48 -11.20 42.33
N SER A 378 42.29 -11.83 41.16
CA SER A 378 41.00 -12.45 40.78
C SER A 378 40.90 -13.84 41.41
N GLU A 379 39.71 -14.20 41.91
CA GLU A 379 39.39 -15.55 42.38
C GLU A 379 39.25 -16.57 41.23
N LYS A 380 39.39 -16.13 39.97
CA LYS A 380 39.23 -16.94 38.76
C LYS A 380 40.59 -17.27 38.12
N ASP A 381 40.78 -18.53 37.73
CA ASP A 381 42.06 -19.01 37.19
C ASP A 381 42.16 -18.88 35.66
N THR A 382 41.04 -18.89 34.94
CA THR A 382 41.04 -18.94 33.48
C THR A 382 40.94 -17.55 32.83
N PRO A 383 41.60 -17.30 31.67
CA PRO A 383 41.54 -16.01 30.98
C PRO A 383 40.13 -15.54 30.61
N HIS A 384 39.22 -16.45 30.23
CA HIS A 384 37.86 -16.09 29.83
C HIS A 384 37.00 -15.66 31.03
N GLU A 385 37.13 -16.30 32.21
CA GLU A 385 36.42 -15.90 33.43
C GLU A 385 36.90 -14.54 33.94
N LYS A 386 38.20 -14.26 33.89
CA LYS A 386 38.76 -12.95 34.28
C LYS A 386 38.23 -11.82 33.39
N ILE A 387 38.07 -12.07 32.08
CA ILE A 387 37.45 -11.11 31.17
C ILE A 387 35.95 -10.93 31.47
N ALA A 388 35.23 -12.00 31.81
CA ALA A 388 33.83 -11.93 32.22
C ALA A 388 33.63 -11.09 33.49
N GLU A 389 34.50 -11.27 34.49
CA GLU A 389 34.54 -10.46 35.71
C GLU A 389 34.81 -8.99 35.39
N PHE A 390 35.77 -8.71 34.50
CA PHE A 390 36.04 -7.34 34.04
C PHE A 390 34.84 -6.70 33.33
N LEU A 391 34.15 -7.42 32.45
CA LEU A 391 32.98 -6.94 31.71
C LEU A 391 31.75 -6.68 32.60
N SER A 392 31.63 -7.39 33.72
CA SER A 392 30.58 -7.18 34.74
C SER A 392 30.97 -6.14 35.80
N GLY A 393 32.24 -5.71 35.83
CA GLY A 393 32.77 -4.72 36.76
C GLY A 393 32.24 -3.31 36.50
N VAL A 394 31.58 -2.73 37.51
CA VAL A 394 30.96 -1.39 37.43
C VAL A 394 31.97 -0.24 37.51
N THR A 395 33.23 -0.52 37.84
CA THR A 395 34.28 0.51 38.07
C THR A 395 35.45 0.41 37.09
N ARG A 396 35.92 -0.81 36.77
CA ARG A 396 37.12 -1.03 35.95
C ARG A 396 36.84 -0.81 34.46
N LEU A 397 35.71 -1.28 33.95
CA LEU A 397 35.34 -1.11 32.53
C LEU A 397 35.06 0.37 32.19
N PRO A 398 34.23 1.13 32.93
CA PRO A 398 34.04 2.55 32.66
C PRO A 398 35.32 3.39 32.78
N LEU A 399 36.29 2.96 33.61
CA LEU A 399 37.60 3.60 33.71
C LEU A 399 38.42 3.44 32.43
N VAL A 400 38.42 2.25 31.81
CA VAL A 400 39.11 2.01 30.53
C VAL A 400 38.44 2.79 29.40
N VAL A 401 37.11 2.75 29.34
CA VAL A 401 36.29 3.51 28.38
C VAL A 401 36.56 5.01 28.49
N GLY A 402 36.53 5.57 29.71
CA GLY A 402 36.72 7.00 29.95
C GLY A 402 38.17 7.49 29.84
N ARG A 403 39.18 6.64 30.05
CA ARG A 403 40.60 7.02 29.88
C ARG A 403 41.03 7.08 28.43
N GLU A 404 40.56 6.13 27.63
CA GLU A 404 40.90 6.06 26.20
C GLU A 404 39.88 6.82 25.33
N ASP A 405 38.83 7.37 25.95
CA ASP A 405 37.74 8.08 25.29
C ASP A 405 37.08 7.26 24.17
N LEU A 406 36.80 5.98 24.46
CA LEU A 406 36.24 5.04 23.50
C LEU A 406 34.74 4.82 23.75
N ASP A 407 34.04 4.30 22.74
CA ASP A 407 32.64 3.89 22.89
C ASP A 407 32.55 2.60 23.73
N GLU A 408 31.76 2.62 24.81
CA GLU A 408 31.58 1.49 25.72
C GLU A 408 31.09 0.23 24.98
N VAL A 409 30.21 0.36 24.00
CA VAL A 409 29.66 -0.77 23.23
C VAL A 409 30.76 -1.45 22.42
N LYS A 410 31.66 -0.66 21.82
CA LYS A 410 32.81 -1.18 21.05
C LYS A 410 33.85 -1.84 21.94
N VAL A 411 34.15 -1.24 23.09
CA VAL A 411 35.08 -1.81 24.08
C VAL A 411 34.52 -3.13 24.61
N ARG A 412 33.23 -3.19 24.96
CA ARG A 412 32.56 -4.43 25.37
C ARG A 412 32.63 -5.50 24.28
N ALA A 413 32.37 -5.15 23.02
CA ALA A 413 32.45 -6.09 21.90
C ALA A 413 33.88 -6.62 21.69
N TYR A 414 34.90 -5.77 21.82
CA TYR A 414 36.32 -6.19 21.71
C TYR A 414 36.70 -7.20 22.80
N PHE A 415 36.46 -6.88 24.07
CA PHE A 415 36.78 -7.79 25.18
C PHE A 415 35.94 -9.08 25.11
N LYS A 416 34.68 -8.99 24.68
CA LYS A 416 33.82 -10.16 24.49
C LYS A 416 34.32 -11.08 23.36
N ALA A 417 34.90 -10.52 22.29
CA ALA A 417 35.49 -11.32 21.21
C ALA A 417 36.68 -12.16 21.70
N TYR A 418 37.56 -11.58 22.53
CA TYR A 418 38.65 -12.32 23.17
C TYR A 418 38.17 -13.28 24.25
N GLN A 419 37.12 -12.95 24.99
CA GLN A 419 36.49 -13.87 25.94
C GLN A 419 36.07 -15.16 25.22
N LEU A 420 35.33 -15.05 24.11
CA LEU A 420 34.87 -16.21 23.32
C LEU A 420 36.05 -16.97 22.69
N TYR A 421 37.12 -16.29 22.28
CA TYR A 421 38.34 -16.97 21.84
C TYR A 421 38.94 -17.84 22.95
N TYR A 422 39.11 -17.30 24.16
CA TYR A 422 39.73 -18.05 25.27
C TYR A 422 38.85 -19.16 25.83
N GLU A 423 37.53 -19.06 25.64
CA GLU A 423 36.58 -20.15 25.90
C GLU A 423 36.85 -21.34 24.96
N VAL A 424 37.09 -21.07 23.67
CA VAL A 424 37.35 -22.09 22.64
C VAL A 424 38.82 -22.56 22.60
N SER A 425 39.76 -21.68 22.95
CA SER A 425 41.21 -21.96 22.86
C SER A 425 41.68 -23.01 23.86
N GLY A 426 40.88 -23.35 24.89
CA GLY A 426 41.14 -24.49 25.77
C GLY A 426 40.91 -25.85 25.12
N ILE A 427 40.34 -25.89 23.91
CA ILE A 427 39.68 -27.04 23.30
C ILE A 427 40.28 -27.38 21.90
N GLU A 428 41.61 -27.20 21.73
CA GLU A 428 42.39 -27.59 20.52
C GLU A 428 42.22 -26.75 19.24
N ILE A 429 41.62 -25.56 19.24
CA ILE A 429 41.65 -24.67 18.06
C ILE A 429 42.97 -23.88 18.01
N SER A 430 43.92 -24.32 17.18
CA SER A 430 45.20 -23.63 16.93
C SER A 430 45.03 -22.44 15.96
N LEU A 431 44.24 -21.44 16.35
CA LEU A 431 44.15 -20.16 15.64
C LEU A 431 44.80 -19.03 16.42
N CYS A 432 45.38 -18.08 15.67
CA CYS A 432 45.89 -16.83 16.24
C CYS A 432 44.73 -16.04 16.88
N ALA A 433 44.84 -15.76 18.18
CA ALA A 433 43.87 -15.02 18.99
C ALA A 433 43.36 -13.75 18.30
N ASN A 434 44.26 -13.01 17.65
CA ASN A 434 43.94 -11.77 16.95
C ASN A 434 43.04 -12.02 15.74
N LYS A 435 43.35 -13.01 14.91
CA LYS A 435 42.54 -13.36 13.72
C LYS A 435 41.13 -13.81 14.11
N PHE A 436 41.01 -14.60 15.17
CA PHE A 436 39.72 -15.10 15.66
C PHE A 436 38.86 -13.97 16.26
N ALA A 437 39.46 -13.14 17.13
CA ALA A 437 38.78 -11.99 17.72
C ALA A 437 38.33 -10.97 16.65
N GLN A 438 39.13 -10.78 15.59
CA GLN A 438 38.74 -9.94 14.45
C GLN A 438 37.47 -10.42 13.76
N TYR A 439 37.27 -11.72 13.56
CA TYR A 439 36.03 -12.23 12.95
C TYR A 439 34.82 -12.09 13.87
N LEU A 440 35.01 -12.30 15.18
CA LEU A 440 33.90 -12.24 16.15
C LEU A 440 33.47 -10.81 16.50
N TYR A 441 34.38 -9.85 16.50
CA TYR A 441 34.09 -8.45 16.82
C TYR A 441 32.85 -7.87 16.08
N PRO A 442 32.76 -7.92 14.74
CA PRO A 442 31.58 -7.41 14.03
C PRO A 442 30.32 -8.23 14.28
N LEU A 443 30.44 -9.54 14.57
CA LEU A 443 29.28 -10.40 14.88
C LEU A 443 28.70 -10.07 16.26
N ILE A 444 29.54 -9.76 17.23
CA ILE A 444 29.11 -9.31 18.56
C ILE A 444 28.49 -7.91 18.47
N LEU A 445 29.12 -6.99 17.72
CA LEU A 445 28.69 -5.60 17.59
C LEU A 445 27.35 -5.47 16.83
N ASN A 446 27.22 -6.14 15.68
CA ASN A 446 26.09 -5.94 14.77
C ASN A 446 25.03 -7.04 14.86
N ALA A 447 25.44 -8.30 15.05
CA ALA A 447 24.55 -9.46 15.06
C ALA A 447 24.18 -9.94 16.48
N LYS A 448 24.60 -9.20 17.52
CA LYS A 448 24.31 -9.50 18.93
C LYS A 448 24.72 -10.92 19.36
N VAL A 449 25.81 -11.42 18.81
CA VAL A 449 26.41 -12.67 19.28
C VAL A 449 26.99 -12.43 20.69
N HIS A 450 26.63 -13.28 21.65
CA HIS A 450 27.03 -13.16 23.07
C HIS A 450 27.67 -14.44 23.63
N SER A 451 27.55 -15.56 22.91
CA SER A 451 28.14 -16.88 23.22
C SER A 451 28.40 -17.65 21.92
N ILE A 452 29.20 -18.73 21.99
CA ILE A 452 29.40 -19.65 20.86
C ILE A 452 28.04 -20.24 20.40
N SER A 453 27.18 -20.56 21.35
CA SER A 453 25.80 -20.99 21.14
C SER A 453 25.02 -20.00 20.25
N SER A 454 25.09 -18.69 20.56
CA SER A 454 24.44 -17.66 19.74
C SER A 454 25.07 -17.46 18.36
N LEU A 455 26.37 -17.75 18.21
CA LEU A 455 27.05 -17.72 16.91
C LEU A 455 26.56 -18.84 16.00
N LEU A 456 26.41 -20.05 16.54
CA LEU A 456 25.88 -21.20 15.79
C LEU A 456 24.41 -21.00 15.43
N ALA A 457 23.61 -20.45 16.35
CA ALA A 457 22.21 -20.10 16.10
C ALA A 457 22.03 -19.03 15.00
N LEU A 458 22.99 -18.11 14.84
CA LEU A 458 22.98 -17.11 13.77
C LEU A 458 23.14 -17.75 12.37
N GLY A 459 23.85 -18.86 12.28
CA GLY A 459 24.08 -19.59 11.04
C GLY A 459 25.19 -19.01 10.15
N LEU A 460 25.71 -19.87 9.24
CA LEU A 460 26.85 -19.54 8.38
C LEU A 460 26.53 -18.41 7.40
N ALA A 461 25.35 -18.42 6.81
CA ALA A 461 24.94 -17.46 5.79
C ALA A 461 24.86 -16.02 6.34
N ALA A 462 24.24 -15.85 7.52
CA ALA A 462 24.14 -14.56 8.18
C ALA A 462 25.51 -14.07 8.69
N SER A 463 26.30 -14.96 9.31
CA SER A 463 27.67 -14.64 9.74
C SER A 463 28.55 -14.20 8.56
N SER A 464 28.47 -14.91 7.44
CA SER A 464 29.19 -14.60 6.19
C SER A 464 28.76 -13.27 5.57
N LYS A 465 27.49 -12.89 5.72
CA LYS A 465 26.98 -11.59 5.25
C LYS A 465 27.55 -10.45 6.09
N GLU A 466 27.55 -10.59 7.41
CA GLU A 466 28.07 -9.57 8.32
C GLU A 466 29.59 -9.39 8.20
N ILE A 467 30.34 -10.48 8.02
CA ILE A 467 31.79 -10.41 7.78
C ILE A 467 32.09 -9.66 6.47
N ARG A 468 31.35 -9.93 5.38
CA ARG A 468 31.49 -9.18 4.11
C ARG A 468 31.22 -7.69 4.30
N PHE A 469 30.18 -7.37 5.07
CA PHE A 469 29.84 -5.99 5.39
C PHE A 469 30.96 -5.31 6.21
N ALA A 470 31.51 -6.00 7.21
CA ALA A 470 32.57 -5.49 8.06
C ALA A 470 33.88 -5.22 7.30
N ILE A 471 34.25 -6.10 6.35
CA ILE A 471 35.40 -5.90 5.45
C ILE A 471 35.16 -4.68 4.55
N ALA A 472 33.98 -4.58 3.92
CA ALA A 472 33.65 -3.47 3.03
C ALA A 472 33.67 -2.10 3.73
N LYS A 473 33.36 -2.07 5.03
CA LYS A 473 33.34 -0.87 5.86
C LYS A 473 34.65 -0.59 6.60
N LYS A 474 35.71 -1.37 6.40
CA LYS A 474 37.00 -1.29 7.12
C LYS A 474 36.87 -1.43 8.65
N ILE A 475 35.85 -2.17 9.11
CA ILE A 475 35.71 -2.51 10.53
C ILE A 475 36.78 -3.54 10.93
N ILE A 476 37.03 -4.51 10.04
CA ILE A 476 38.04 -5.58 10.18
C ILE A 476 38.99 -5.62 8.99
N SER A 477 40.15 -6.27 9.14
CA SER A 477 41.23 -6.26 8.15
C SER A 477 40.79 -6.79 6.78
N ALA A 478 41.16 -6.08 5.71
CA ALA A 478 40.91 -6.51 4.33
C ALA A 478 41.71 -7.75 3.91
N ARG A 479 42.62 -8.23 4.76
CA ARG A 479 43.35 -9.49 4.59
C ARG A 479 42.53 -10.72 4.99
N LEU A 480 41.39 -10.53 5.64
CA LEU A 480 40.48 -11.60 6.03
C LEU A 480 39.51 -11.93 4.90
N SER A 481 39.02 -13.16 4.88
CA SER A 481 38.05 -13.64 3.90
C SER A 481 36.98 -14.49 4.57
N VAL A 482 35.78 -14.49 3.99
CA VAL A 482 34.70 -15.38 4.46
C VAL A 482 35.12 -16.84 4.35
N THR A 483 35.86 -17.21 3.30
CA THR A 483 36.33 -18.59 3.11
C THR A 483 37.24 -19.04 4.25
N SER A 484 38.18 -18.18 4.68
CA SER A 484 39.02 -18.47 5.85
C SER A 484 38.23 -18.53 7.15
N PHE A 485 37.17 -17.73 7.31
CA PHE A 485 36.27 -17.85 8.46
C PHE A 485 35.55 -19.20 8.46
N THR A 486 35.03 -19.65 7.31
CA THR A 486 34.34 -20.93 7.20
C THR A 486 35.27 -22.09 7.56
N THR A 487 36.40 -22.20 6.86
CA THR A 487 37.29 -23.36 7.00
C THR A 487 38.09 -23.38 8.30
N GLU A 488 38.49 -22.22 8.82
CA GLU A 488 39.37 -22.18 9.99
C GLU A 488 38.60 -22.02 11.31
N ILE A 489 37.38 -21.46 11.29
CA ILE A 489 36.60 -21.19 12.50
C ILE A 489 35.30 -21.98 12.49
N TRP A 490 34.44 -21.77 11.51
CA TRP A 490 33.09 -22.33 11.51
C TRP A 490 33.07 -23.86 11.50
N ASP A 491 33.82 -24.48 10.59
CA ASP A 491 33.84 -25.94 10.45
C ASP A 491 34.43 -26.61 11.70
N ASN A 492 35.50 -26.03 12.27
CA ASN A 492 36.12 -26.51 13.51
C ASN A 492 35.17 -26.41 14.72
N LEU A 493 34.34 -25.35 14.79
CA LEU A 493 33.33 -25.22 15.85
C LEU A 493 32.23 -26.27 15.74
N GLN A 494 31.86 -26.71 14.53
CA GLN A 494 30.82 -27.71 14.32
C GLN A 494 31.31 -29.16 14.52
N GLN A 495 32.58 -29.43 14.22
CA GLN A 495 33.17 -30.77 14.29
C GLN A 495 33.71 -31.12 15.69
N SER A 496 34.00 -30.13 16.53
CA SER A 496 34.58 -30.38 17.86
C SER A 496 33.56 -30.95 18.86
N LYS A 497 33.86 -32.15 19.37
CA LYS A 497 33.08 -32.84 20.40
C LYS A 497 33.03 -32.05 21.71
N ASP A 498 34.17 -31.50 22.13
CA ASP A 498 34.31 -30.84 23.42
C ASP A 498 33.58 -29.48 23.42
N ILE A 499 33.58 -28.77 22.29
CA ILE A 499 32.75 -27.56 22.11
C ILE A 499 31.27 -27.91 22.11
N ALA A 500 30.88 -29.02 21.48
CA ALA A 500 29.50 -29.50 21.55
C ALA A 500 29.11 -29.88 23.00
N ALA A 501 30.02 -30.43 23.80
CA ALA A 501 29.77 -30.79 25.19
C ALA A 501 29.64 -29.58 26.13
N GLU A 502 30.29 -28.45 25.82
CA GLU A 502 30.21 -27.19 26.58
C GLU A 502 29.07 -26.27 26.12
N GLN A 503 28.33 -26.62 25.06
CA GLN A 503 27.19 -25.81 24.59
C GLN A 503 26.01 -25.85 25.55
N GLU A 504 25.78 -24.74 26.23
CA GLU A 504 24.58 -24.48 27.01
C GLU A 504 23.42 -24.11 26.06
N ASP A 505 22.26 -24.75 26.24
CA ASP A 505 20.96 -24.43 25.61
C ASP A 505 20.83 -24.50 24.07
N THR A 506 21.90 -24.73 23.31
CA THR A 506 21.82 -24.80 21.83
C THR A 506 22.07 -26.18 21.26
N PHE A 507 21.13 -26.60 20.39
CA PHE A 507 21.14 -27.91 19.75
C PHE A 507 21.95 -27.85 18.43
N SER A 508 23.25 -28.12 18.49
CA SER A 508 24.11 -28.13 17.30
C SER A 508 23.96 -29.38 16.42
N ALA A 509 24.48 -29.32 15.18
CA ALA A 509 24.52 -30.45 14.25
C ALA A 509 25.17 -31.70 14.85
N PHE A 510 26.19 -31.52 15.70
CA PHE A 510 26.83 -32.60 16.43
C PHE A 510 25.81 -33.36 17.30
N HIS A 511 24.99 -32.64 18.07
CA HIS A 511 23.95 -33.23 18.92
C HIS A 511 22.86 -33.93 18.11
N ILE A 512 22.45 -33.35 16.98
CA ILE A 512 21.40 -33.92 16.11
C ILE A 512 21.85 -35.24 15.52
N PHE A 513 23.07 -35.30 14.96
CA PHE A 513 23.60 -36.54 14.40
C PHE A 513 23.93 -37.57 15.48
N TYR A 514 24.37 -37.12 16.66
CA TYR A 514 24.54 -38.02 17.79
C TYR A 514 23.20 -38.64 18.22
N LEU A 515 22.15 -37.83 18.33
CA LEU A 515 20.80 -38.28 18.70
C LEU A 515 20.19 -39.18 17.60
N LEU A 516 20.46 -38.90 16.33
CA LEU A 516 20.05 -39.74 15.20
C LEU A 516 20.62 -41.16 15.33
N LEU A 517 21.92 -41.27 15.64
CA LEU A 517 22.64 -42.54 15.68
C LEU A 517 22.41 -43.32 16.98
N THR A 518 22.30 -42.63 18.12
CA THR A 518 22.21 -43.26 19.45
C THR A 518 20.80 -43.35 20.00
N GLY A 519 19.87 -42.53 19.49
CA GLY A 519 18.48 -42.44 19.96
C GLY A 519 18.29 -41.70 21.29
N LYS A 520 19.36 -41.44 22.04
CA LYS A 520 19.29 -40.79 23.36
C LYS A 520 20.49 -39.87 23.59
N LEU A 521 20.24 -38.73 24.25
CA LEU A 521 21.28 -37.82 24.71
C LEU A 521 21.13 -37.62 26.23
N ASN A 522 21.93 -38.34 27.00
CA ASN A 522 21.91 -38.26 28.47
C ASN A 522 22.66 -37.00 28.95
N LEU A 523 22.39 -36.59 30.19
CA LEU A 523 23.15 -35.53 30.86
C LEU A 523 24.07 -36.14 31.93
N ASP A 524 25.24 -35.54 32.15
CA ASP A 524 26.15 -35.91 33.22
C ASP A 524 25.70 -35.34 34.57
N ASN A 525 26.47 -35.60 35.63
CA ASN A 525 26.19 -35.12 36.98
C ASN A 525 26.20 -33.58 37.10
N ASN A 526 26.71 -32.88 36.10
CA ASN A 526 26.78 -31.42 36.01
C ASN A 526 25.77 -30.85 34.99
N GLY A 527 24.83 -31.67 34.50
CA GLY A 527 23.80 -31.23 33.54
C GLY A 527 24.29 -31.07 32.10
N ARG A 528 25.48 -31.57 31.76
CA ARG A 528 26.09 -31.45 30.41
C ARG A 528 25.79 -32.67 29.53
N PRO A 529 25.66 -32.52 28.20
CA PRO A 529 25.41 -33.64 27.31
C PRO A 529 26.52 -34.72 27.35
N GLN A 530 26.18 -35.94 27.75
CA GLN A 530 27.09 -37.08 27.73
C GLN A 530 27.19 -37.67 26.32
N MET A 531 28.37 -37.55 25.71
CA MET A 531 28.68 -38.08 24.38
C MET A 531 29.79 -39.16 24.47
N GLU A 532 29.57 -40.17 25.31
CA GLU A 532 30.59 -41.16 25.71
C GLU A 532 30.94 -42.21 24.63
N LEU A 533 30.14 -42.33 23.55
CA LEU A 533 30.18 -43.48 22.63
C LEU A 533 30.80 -43.23 21.24
N LEU A 534 31.38 -42.06 20.99
CA LEU A 534 32.16 -41.80 19.77
C LEU A 534 33.64 -42.12 20.03
N VAL A 535 33.96 -43.40 20.27
CA VAL A 535 35.36 -43.84 20.35
C VAL A 535 35.97 -43.72 18.96
N GLN A 536 37.11 -43.02 18.83
CA GLN A 536 37.83 -42.88 17.56
C GLN A 536 38.06 -44.27 16.93
N GLY A 537 37.61 -44.44 15.68
CA GLY A 537 37.70 -45.71 14.94
C GLY A 537 36.52 -46.68 15.11
N SER A 538 35.42 -46.27 15.74
CA SER A 538 34.15 -47.03 15.72
C SER A 538 33.30 -46.68 14.50
N GLU A 539 32.51 -47.64 13.99
CA GLU A 539 31.61 -47.42 12.85
C GLU A 539 30.63 -46.25 13.09
N LEU A 540 30.19 -46.06 14.33
CA LEU A 540 29.34 -44.94 14.75
C LEU A 540 30.07 -43.59 14.70
N HIS A 541 31.36 -43.56 15.08
CA HIS A 541 32.19 -42.36 14.99
C HIS A 541 32.50 -41.97 13.55
N ASP A 542 32.79 -42.96 12.70
CA ASP A 542 33.06 -42.74 11.29
C ASP A 542 31.80 -42.22 10.57
N LYS A 543 30.62 -42.80 10.87
CA LYS A 543 29.33 -42.31 10.35
C LYS A 543 29.02 -40.90 10.86
N HIS A 544 29.18 -40.63 12.14
CA HIS A 544 28.92 -39.29 12.69
C HIS A 544 29.82 -38.22 12.04
N SER A 545 31.10 -38.53 11.84
CA SER A 545 32.06 -37.63 11.18
C SER A 545 31.76 -37.42 9.69
N GLN A 546 31.29 -38.46 8.99
CA GLN A 546 30.83 -38.36 7.61
C GLN A 546 29.56 -37.50 7.49
N LEU A 547 28.62 -37.60 8.43
CA LEU A 547 27.44 -36.71 8.48
C LEU A 547 27.82 -35.25 8.68
N LEU A 548 28.73 -34.98 9.62
CA LEU A 548 29.20 -33.63 9.88
C LEU A 548 29.90 -33.05 8.65
N THR A 549 30.76 -33.82 7.99
CA THR A 549 31.42 -33.40 6.74
C THR A 549 30.41 -33.11 5.64
N ALA A 550 29.45 -34.01 5.42
CA ALA A 550 28.40 -33.81 4.42
C ALA A 550 27.52 -32.59 4.73
N TYR A 551 27.23 -32.35 6.01
CA TYR A 551 26.50 -31.15 6.44
C TYR A 551 27.30 -29.86 6.19
N THR A 552 28.60 -29.85 6.47
CA THR A 552 29.47 -28.69 6.18
C THR A 552 29.64 -28.46 4.68
N ASP A 553 29.74 -29.51 3.87
CA ASP A 553 29.90 -29.42 2.42
C ASP A 553 28.69 -28.75 1.74
N VAL A 554 27.50 -28.93 2.31
CA VAL A 554 26.24 -28.32 1.86
C VAL A 554 25.98 -26.99 2.60
N GLY A 555 27.01 -26.36 3.17
CA GLY A 555 26.90 -25.02 3.76
C GLY A 555 26.18 -24.95 5.11
N SER A 556 26.15 -26.06 5.87
CA SER A 556 25.49 -26.17 7.18
C SER A 556 23.97 -25.98 7.15
N ASP A 557 23.29 -26.52 6.13
CA ASP A 557 21.82 -26.56 6.05
C ASP A 557 21.30 -28.02 6.09
N PHE A 558 20.45 -28.33 7.08
CA PHE A 558 19.87 -29.67 7.22
C PHE A 558 18.91 -30.03 6.08
N ARG A 559 18.19 -29.06 5.51
CA ARG A 559 17.21 -29.30 4.45
C ARG A 559 17.90 -29.58 3.12
N GLU A 560 18.98 -28.88 2.83
CA GLU A 560 19.79 -29.15 1.64
C GLU A 560 20.50 -30.51 1.75
N LEU A 561 21.02 -30.87 2.94
CA LEU A 561 21.55 -32.22 3.20
C LEU A 561 20.49 -33.30 2.95
N ILE A 562 19.27 -33.12 3.48
CA ILE A 562 18.17 -34.06 3.26
C ILE A 562 17.81 -34.16 1.76
N ALA A 563 17.81 -33.04 1.03
CA ALA A 563 17.52 -33.04 -0.40
C ALA A 563 18.57 -33.83 -1.20
N GLN A 564 19.86 -33.61 -0.93
CA GLN A 564 20.95 -34.34 -1.58
C GLN A 564 20.90 -35.85 -1.28
N GLN A 565 20.57 -36.22 -0.04
CA GLN A 565 20.45 -37.63 0.37
C GLN A 565 19.20 -38.31 -0.23
N LYS A 566 18.14 -37.56 -0.56
CA LYS A 566 16.97 -38.10 -1.28
C LYS A 566 17.29 -38.42 -2.74
N GLU A 567 18.17 -37.67 -3.39
CA GLU A 567 18.56 -37.90 -4.78
C GLU A 567 19.55 -39.07 -4.94
N ASN A 568 20.49 -39.22 -4.00
CA ASN A 568 21.49 -40.31 -3.98
C ASN A 568 21.24 -41.29 -2.82
N LEU A 569 20.10 -41.96 -2.86
CA LEU A 569 19.61 -42.89 -1.84
C LEU A 569 20.40 -44.23 -1.84
N ALA A 570 21.70 -44.19 -1.50
CA ALA A 570 22.54 -45.38 -1.30
C ALA A 570 23.93 -45.14 -0.66
N ASP A 571 24.43 -43.90 -0.55
CA ASP A 571 25.85 -43.69 -0.19
C ASP A 571 26.12 -43.68 1.33
N PHE A 572 25.22 -43.12 2.15
CA PHE A 572 25.57 -42.80 3.53
C PHE A 572 24.49 -43.04 4.62
N LEU A 573 23.19 -42.77 4.36
CA LEU A 573 22.08 -43.05 5.28
C LEU A 573 21.12 -44.10 4.71
N THR A 574 20.56 -44.98 5.56
CA THR A 574 19.44 -45.85 5.18
C THR A 574 18.13 -45.06 5.10
N LEU A 575 17.12 -45.58 4.36
CA LEU A 575 15.80 -44.95 4.27
C LEU A 575 15.17 -44.68 5.67
N ALA A 576 15.34 -45.60 6.61
CA ALA A 576 14.84 -45.46 7.98
C ALA A 576 15.59 -44.38 8.78
N GLU A 577 16.90 -44.24 8.57
CA GLU A 577 17.69 -43.17 9.22
C GLU A 577 17.39 -41.81 8.58
N LEU A 578 17.14 -41.74 7.27
CA LEU A 578 16.69 -40.53 6.59
C LEU A 578 15.31 -40.07 7.11
N GLU A 579 14.36 -41.00 7.29
CA GLU A 579 13.07 -40.70 7.91
C GLU A 579 13.23 -40.16 9.34
N LYS A 580 14.12 -40.74 10.14
CA LYS A 580 14.44 -40.24 11.50
C LYS A 580 15.08 -38.85 11.48
N LEU A 581 15.98 -38.58 10.54
CA LEU A 581 16.61 -37.28 10.38
C LEU A 581 15.58 -36.21 9.98
N ILE A 582 14.67 -36.53 9.07
CA ILE A 582 13.55 -35.65 8.70
C ILE A 582 12.70 -35.32 9.94
N LEU A 583 12.32 -36.34 10.72
CA LEU A 583 11.56 -36.14 11.95
C LEU A 583 12.30 -35.26 12.96
N LEU A 584 13.61 -35.48 13.16
CA LEU A 584 14.42 -34.68 14.08
C LEU A 584 14.49 -33.20 13.68
N VAL A 585 14.66 -32.92 12.39
CA VAL A 585 14.70 -31.54 11.88
C VAL A 585 13.32 -30.90 11.99
N ASP A 586 12.25 -31.63 11.67
CA ASP A 586 10.87 -31.14 11.83
C ASP A 586 10.50 -30.85 13.29
N LEU A 587 11.03 -31.65 14.23
CA LEU A 587 10.92 -31.44 15.67
C LEU A 587 11.75 -30.23 16.13
N GLY A 588 12.98 -30.07 15.60
CA GLY A 588 13.80 -28.88 15.82
C GLY A 588 13.04 -27.61 15.47
N ASP A 589 12.48 -27.54 14.26
CA ASP A 589 11.68 -26.40 13.80
C ASP A 589 10.40 -26.20 14.63
N PHE A 590 9.76 -27.28 15.09
CA PHE A 590 8.54 -27.20 15.90
C PHE A 590 8.80 -26.69 17.34
N CYS A 591 9.92 -27.10 17.92
CA CYS A 591 10.33 -26.80 19.29
C CYS A 591 11.22 -25.55 19.40
N ASP A 592 11.31 -24.72 18.36
CA ASP A 592 12.21 -23.55 18.30
C ASP A 592 13.68 -23.90 18.61
N TRP A 593 14.10 -25.11 18.22
CA TRP A 593 15.43 -25.68 18.47
C TRP A 593 15.85 -25.76 19.95
N TYR A 594 14.89 -25.75 20.89
CA TYR A 594 15.16 -25.99 22.31
C TYR A 594 15.57 -27.44 22.56
N SER A 595 16.85 -27.65 22.88
CA SER A 595 17.54 -28.95 22.91
C SER A 595 16.84 -30.00 23.79
N ASP A 596 16.47 -29.64 25.02
CA ASP A 596 15.85 -30.58 25.96
C ASP A 596 14.48 -31.04 25.51
N LEU A 597 13.66 -30.13 24.95
CA LEU A 597 12.35 -30.47 24.45
C LEU A 597 12.45 -31.36 23.20
N VAL A 598 13.36 -31.07 22.28
CA VAL A 598 13.60 -31.89 21.08
C VAL A 598 14.02 -33.31 21.47
N VAL A 599 15.02 -33.45 22.34
CA VAL A 599 15.52 -34.76 22.79
C VAL A 599 14.44 -35.54 23.55
N CYS A 600 13.75 -34.91 24.50
CA CYS A 600 12.72 -35.59 25.28
C CYS A 600 11.53 -36.02 24.41
N THR A 601 11.15 -35.20 23.42
CA THR A 601 10.10 -35.55 22.45
C THR A 601 10.53 -36.72 21.59
N PHE A 602 11.76 -36.68 21.06
CA PHE A 602 12.29 -37.75 20.21
C PHE A 602 12.48 -39.07 20.97
N ASP A 603 13.06 -39.06 22.17
CA ASP A 603 13.16 -40.24 23.05
C ASP A 603 11.78 -40.81 23.41
N HIS A 604 10.80 -39.94 23.67
CA HIS A 604 9.43 -40.39 23.95
C HIS A 604 8.78 -41.06 22.73
N ILE A 605 8.93 -40.50 21.53
CA ILE A 605 8.44 -41.10 20.28
C ILE A 605 9.13 -42.45 20.04
N GLN A 606 10.45 -42.53 20.17
CA GLN A 606 11.20 -43.78 19.96
C GLN A 606 10.81 -44.87 20.97
N SER A 607 10.59 -44.52 22.24
CA SER A 607 10.24 -45.48 23.29
C SER A 607 8.77 -45.91 23.24
N SER A 608 7.84 -45.01 22.92
CA SER A 608 6.41 -45.32 22.87
C SER A 608 5.98 -46.03 21.57
N CYS A 609 6.75 -45.89 20.49
CA CYS A 609 6.52 -46.61 19.23
C CYS A 609 7.07 -48.05 19.20
N GLN A 610 7.76 -48.52 20.25
CA GLN A 610 8.20 -49.93 20.32
C GLN A 610 7.06 -50.88 20.71
N GLU A 611 6.02 -50.43 21.40
CA GLU A 611 5.01 -51.34 21.95
C GLU A 611 3.79 -51.59 21.04
N VAL A 612 3.43 -50.70 20.10
CA VAL A 612 2.34 -50.95 19.12
C VAL A 612 2.56 -50.08 17.86
N ASP A 613 3.07 -50.68 16.79
CA ASP A 613 3.24 -50.13 15.42
C ASP A 613 4.18 -48.92 15.23
N ASN A 614 5.16 -49.11 14.32
CA ASN A 614 6.12 -48.15 13.73
C ASN A 614 5.44 -46.96 12.98
N SER A 615 4.50 -46.27 13.60
CA SER A 615 3.53 -45.38 12.93
C SER A 615 3.91 -43.90 12.88
N ILE A 616 4.83 -43.42 13.74
CA ILE A 616 5.23 -42.01 13.77
C ILE A 616 6.55 -41.83 13.02
N LYS A 617 6.45 -41.38 11.77
CA LYS A 617 7.60 -41.08 10.89
C LYS A 617 7.70 -39.60 10.57
N LYS A 618 6.60 -38.86 10.68
CA LYS A 618 6.49 -37.43 10.44
C LYS A 618 5.86 -36.73 11.64
N LEU A 619 6.07 -35.42 11.72
CA LEU A 619 5.44 -34.59 12.76
C LEU A 619 3.90 -34.64 12.70
N GLU A 620 3.33 -34.82 11.50
CA GLU A 620 1.87 -34.98 11.28
C GLU A 620 1.30 -36.23 11.98
N ASP A 621 2.07 -37.33 12.03
CA ASP A 621 1.62 -38.59 12.62
C ASP A 621 1.37 -38.44 14.14
N ILE A 622 2.07 -37.50 14.79
CA ILE A 622 1.83 -37.13 16.19
C ILE A 622 0.42 -36.55 16.35
N LEU A 623 -0.02 -35.69 15.44
CA LEU A 623 -1.37 -35.13 15.47
C LEU A 623 -2.42 -36.23 15.28
N HIS A 624 -2.22 -37.14 14.33
CA HIS A 624 -3.10 -38.30 14.13
C HIS A 624 -3.19 -39.17 15.39
N TYR A 625 -2.06 -39.41 16.06
CA TYR A 625 -2.00 -40.15 17.32
C TYR A 625 -2.79 -39.46 18.44
N LEU A 626 -2.56 -38.16 18.64
CA LEU A 626 -3.22 -37.36 19.69
C LEU A 626 -4.74 -37.26 19.48
N VAL A 627 -5.19 -37.14 18.23
CA VAL A 627 -6.62 -37.06 17.90
C VAL A 627 -7.33 -38.41 18.07
N LYS A 628 -6.67 -39.52 17.72
CA LYS A 628 -7.23 -40.88 17.80
C LYS A 628 -7.45 -41.35 19.24
N LYS A 629 -6.65 -40.88 20.19
CA LYS A 629 -6.76 -41.23 21.62
C LYS A 629 -6.81 -39.98 22.53
N PRO A 630 -7.98 -39.33 22.65
CA PRO A 630 -8.13 -38.09 23.41
C PRO A 630 -7.92 -38.27 24.92
N THR A 631 -8.17 -39.46 25.49
CA THR A 631 -7.95 -39.73 26.93
C THR A 631 -6.47 -39.83 27.31
N THR A 632 -5.57 -40.06 26.34
CA THR A 632 -4.10 -40.02 26.52
C THR A 632 -3.47 -38.68 26.15
N HIS A 633 -4.28 -37.71 25.69
CA HIS A 633 -3.81 -36.42 25.17
C HIS A 633 -3.16 -35.54 26.25
N GLU A 634 -3.72 -35.52 27.46
CA GLU A 634 -3.14 -34.80 28.60
C GLU A 634 -1.84 -35.45 29.09
N HIS A 635 -1.64 -36.74 28.82
CA HIS A 635 -0.49 -37.50 29.31
C HIS A 635 0.71 -37.44 28.37
N PHE A 636 0.52 -37.27 27.06
CA PHE A 636 1.62 -37.25 26.08
C PHE A 636 2.57 -36.06 26.31
N TRP A 637 2.06 -34.83 26.18
CA TRP A 637 2.88 -33.63 26.40
C TRP A 637 3.30 -33.49 27.86
N ALA A 638 2.47 -33.93 28.83
CA ALA A 638 2.86 -33.90 30.24
C ALA A 638 4.06 -34.82 30.53
N GLN A 639 4.12 -36.02 29.95
CA GLN A 639 5.27 -36.92 30.12
C GLN A 639 6.54 -36.33 29.51
N ILE A 640 6.45 -35.74 28.31
CA ILE A 640 7.57 -35.06 27.66
C ILE A 640 8.04 -33.89 28.53
N LEU A 641 7.14 -32.99 28.93
CA LEU A 641 7.48 -31.80 29.69
C LEU A 641 7.99 -32.12 31.10
N ASN A 642 7.52 -33.20 31.73
CA ASN A 642 8.09 -33.68 32.99
C ASN A 642 9.55 -34.15 32.80
N LYS A 643 9.85 -34.88 31.72
CA LYS A 643 11.24 -35.26 31.39
C LYS A 643 12.08 -34.02 31.06
N THR A 644 11.55 -33.08 30.28
CA THR A 644 12.22 -31.81 29.96
C THR A 644 12.50 -30.99 31.22
N SER A 645 11.55 -30.93 32.15
CA SER A 645 11.71 -30.24 33.43
C SER A 645 12.81 -30.87 34.29
N LEU A 646 12.92 -32.21 34.31
CA LEU A 646 14.01 -32.89 35.01
C LEU A 646 15.38 -32.55 34.40
N ARG A 647 15.47 -32.45 33.07
CA ARG A 647 16.71 -32.05 32.37
C ARG A 647 17.07 -30.59 32.63
N TYR A 648 16.10 -29.70 32.55
CA TYR A 648 16.28 -28.28 32.88
C TYR A 648 16.75 -28.09 34.34
N LYS A 649 16.19 -28.84 35.29
CA LYS A 649 16.61 -28.81 36.71
C LYS A 649 17.99 -29.41 36.96
N ALA A 650 18.45 -30.32 36.11
CA ALA A 650 19.81 -30.83 36.19
C ALA A 650 20.83 -29.76 35.79
N TRP A 651 20.48 -28.89 34.83
CA TRP A 651 21.30 -27.78 34.39
C TRP A 651 21.24 -26.56 35.33
N ASP A 652 20.05 -26.15 35.76
CA ASP A 652 19.86 -25.08 36.75
C ASP A 652 19.10 -25.59 37.99
N PRO A 653 19.82 -26.17 38.98
CA PRO A 653 19.23 -26.63 40.22
C PRO A 653 18.63 -25.51 41.08
N SER A 654 19.08 -24.26 40.85
CA SER A 654 18.74 -23.10 41.66
C SER A 654 17.47 -22.36 41.19
N SER A 655 17.05 -22.58 39.94
CA SER A 655 15.84 -21.99 39.37
C SER A 655 14.59 -22.38 40.18
N PRO A 656 13.70 -21.45 40.54
CA PRO A 656 12.43 -21.77 41.20
C PRO A 656 11.37 -22.33 40.22
N LEU A 657 11.56 -22.17 38.91
CA LEU A 657 10.61 -22.57 37.86
C LEU A 657 10.94 -23.96 37.30
N SER A 658 9.99 -24.58 36.60
CA SER A 658 10.12 -25.96 36.07
C SER A 658 10.70 -26.00 34.65
N LEU A 659 10.60 -24.92 33.88
CA LEU A 659 11.06 -24.77 32.51
C LEU A 659 11.66 -23.35 32.31
N PRO A 660 12.35 -23.06 31.19
CA PRO A 660 12.88 -21.73 30.89
C PRO A 660 11.77 -20.67 30.73
N LEU A 661 11.87 -19.55 31.46
CA LEU A 661 10.87 -18.46 31.46
C LEU A 661 10.76 -17.73 30.11
N ASN A 662 11.85 -17.65 29.36
CA ASN A 662 11.92 -17.04 28.04
C ASN A 662 11.07 -17.77 26.99
N LEU A 663 10.95 -19.10 27.11
CA LEU A 663 10.20 -19.95 26.17
C LEU A 663 8.80 -20.27 26.68
N PHE A 664 8.65 -20.50 27.99
CA PHE A 664 7.39 -20.90 28.62
C PHE A 664 7.01 -19.93 29.74
N PRO A 665 5.99 -19.09 29.55
CA PRO A 665 5.56 -18.16 30.60
C PRO A 665 4.83 -18.90 31.73
N GLY A 666 4.98 -18.42 32.97
CA GLY A 666 4.26 -18.94 34.14
C GLY A 666 4.78 -18.33 35.44
N THR A 667 3.99 -18.42 36.52
CA THR A 667 4.39 -17.93 37.86
C THR A 667 4.79 -19.05 38.81
N SER A 668 4.37 -20.29 38.54
CA SER A 668 4.76 -21.50 39.27
C SER A 668 5.18 -22.61 38.29
N GLY A 669 5.99 -23.57 38.73
CA GLY A 669 6.45 -24.67 37.89
C GLY A 669 5.31 -25.54 37.34
N SER A 670 4.25 -25.79 38.12
CA SER A 670 3.08 -26.54 37.67
C SER A 670 2.26 -25.76 36.64
N GLU A 671 2.04 -24.46 36.87
CA GLU A 671 1.33 -23.60 35.92
C GLU A 671 2.10 -23.49 34.59
N GLN A 672 3.43 -23.40 34.65
CA GLN A 672 4.27 -23.33 33.45
C GLN A 672 4.16 -24.59 32.59
N ILE A 673 4.09 -25.78 33.21
CA ILE A 673 3.87 -27.04 32.50
C ILE A 673 2.47 -27.07 31.86
N GLU A 674 1.40 -26.66 32.57
CA GLU A 674 0.05 -26.61 32.00
C GLU A 674 -0.05 -25.65 30.81
N ILE A 675 0.58 -24.48 30.90
CA ILE A 675 0.64 -23.50 29.81
C ILE A 675 1.43 -24.07 28.63
N ALA A 676 2.58 -24.72 28.89
CA ALA A 676 3.40 -25.35 27.87
C ALA A 676 2.64 -26.46 27.12
N ILE A 677 1.87 -27.30 27.81
CA ILE A 677 1.01 -28.33 27.19
C ILE A 677 0.03 -27.68 26.20
N ARG A 678 -0.69 -26.64 26.63
CA ARG A 678 -1.66 -25.94 25.78
C ARG A 678 -0.98 -25.26 24.59
N LEU A 679 0.19 -24.67 24.81
CA LEU A 679 0.96 -23.98 23.77
C LEU A 679 1.45 -24.95 22.70
N LEU A 680 2.04 -26.09 23.09
CA LEU A 680 2.54 -27.11 22.16
C LEU A 680 1.38 -27.74 21.38
N ASP A 681 0.26 -28.05 22.04
CA ASP A 681 -0.91 -28.59 21.37
C ASP A 681 -1.50 -27.60 20.35
N THR A 682 -1.68 -26.34 20.75
CA THR A 682 -2.16 -25.27 19.86
C THR A 682 -1.21 -25.08 18.68
N ARG A 683 0.11 -25.10 18.93
CA ARG A 683 1.12 -24.96 17.88
C ARG A 683 1.05 -26.12 16.90
N LEU A 684 0.93 -27.37 17.37
CA LEU A 684 0.86 -28.56 16.52
C LEU A 684 -0.39 -28.53 15.62
N ARG A 685 -1.54 -28.23 16.23
CA ARG A 685 -2.83 -28.05 15.55
C ARG A 685 -2.76 -26.96 14.48
N SER A 686 -2.18 -25.81 14.81
CA SER A 686 -2.02 -24.69 13.88
C SER A 686 -1.11 -25.01 12.69
N LYS A 687 -0.06 -25.81 12.90
CA LYS A 687 0.88 -26.22 11.84
C LYS A 687 0.22 -27.14 10.82
N PHE A 688 -0.76 -27.95 11.24
CA PHE A 688 -1.49 -28.89 10.40
C PHE A 688 -3.00 -28.61 10.41
N ALA A 689 -3.37 -27.34 10.19
CA ALA A 689 -4.76 -26.89 10.29
C ALA A 689 -5.73 -27.65 9.36
N GLN A 690 -5.27 -28.04 8.16
CA GLN A 690 -6.07 -28.84 7.22
C GLN A 690 -6.33 -30.25 7.75
N VAL A 691 -5.32 -30.90 8.34
CA VAL A 691 -5.45 -32.24 8.92
C VAL A 691 -6.40 -32.21 10.10
N GLU A 692 -6.28 -31.21 10.98
CA GLU A 692 -7.21 -31.00 12.10
C GLU A 692 -8.65 -30.80 11.60
N LEU A 693 -8.83 -29.99 10.57
CA LEU A 693 -10.13 -29.74 9.95
C LEU A 693 -10.76 -31.04 9.42
N LEU A 694 -10.01 -31.82 8.64
CA LEU A 694 -10.47 -33.08 8.06
C LEU A 694 -10.78 -34.12 9.13
N LEU A 695 -9.98 -34.21 10.18
CA LEU A 695 -10.24 -35.08 11.33
C LEU A 695 -11.51 -34.66 12.09
N GLY A 696 -11.69 -33.35 12.29
CA GLY A 696 -12.90 -32.78 12.90
C GLY A 696 -14.16 -33.09 12.09
N LEU A 697 -14.09 -32.98 10.76
CA LEU A 697 -15.19 -33.35 9.87
C LEU A 697 -15.49 -34.84 9.90
N THR A 698 -14.45 -35.68 9.91
CA THR A 698 -14.61 -37.14 10.00
C THR A 698 -15.43 -37.50 11.23
N LYS A 699 -15.07 -36.94 12.39
CA LYS A 699 -15.80 -37.13 13.64
C LYS A 699 -17.22 -36.56 13.60
N ALA A 700 -17.43 -35.45 12.90
CA ALA A 700 -18.74 -34.82 12.78
C ALA A 700 -19.71 -35.65 11.90
N PHE A 701 -19.22 -36.28 10.85
CA PHE A 701 -20.01 -37.11 9.93
C PHE A 701 -20.08 -38.59 10.33
N GLU A 702 -19.42 -39.02 11.41
CA GLU A 702 -19.54 -40.38 11.92
C GLU A 702 -21.01 -40.77 12.18
N PRO A 703 -21.43 -42.01 11.82
CA PRO A 703 -22.83 -42.44 11.97
C PRO A 703 -23.35 -42.34 13.41
N GLN A 704 -22.44 -42.41 14.38
CA GLN A 704 -22.72 -42.47 15.82
C GLN A 704 -22.85 -41.07 16.44
N ASN A 705 -22.58 -40.01 15.67
CA ASN A 705 -22.66 -38.63 16.13
C ASN A 705 -24.12 -38.13 16.14
N PRO A 706 -24.60 -37.51 17.24
CA PRO A 706 -25.98 -37.04 17.38
C PRO A 706 -26.38 -35.85 16.47
N LEU A 707 -25.46 -35.31 15.67
CA LEU A 707 -25.79 -34.34 14.61
C LEU A 707 -26.85 -34.93 13.66
N GLY A 708 -27.92 -34.18 13.37
CA GLY A 708 -29.05 -34.63 12.52
C GLY A 708 -28.65 -35.01 11.09
N GLY A 709 -29.60 -35.54 10.30
CA GLY A 709 -29.38 -35.89 8.88
C GLY A 709 -29.41 -37.40 8.59
N ASN A 710 -29.71 -37.77 7.33
CA ASN A 710 -29.82 -39.16 6.88
C ASN A 710 -28.44 -39.87 6.88
N SER A 711 -28.42 -41.16 7.22
CA SER A 711 -27.20 -42.00 7.26
C SER A 711 -26.50 -42.10 5.91
N GLU A 712 -27.25 -42.04 4.81
CA GLU A 712 -26.70 -42.06 3.44
C GLU A 712 -25.88 -40.80 3.15
N LEU A 713 -26.41 -39.62 3.49
CA LEU A 713 -25.72 -38.33 3.37
C LEU A 713 -24.43 -38.32 4.18
N LYS A 714 -24.47 -38.77 5.43
CA LYS A 714 -23.26 -38.89 6.28
C LYS A 714 -22.20 -39.79 5.63
N SER A 715 -22.62 -40.92 5.04
CA SER A 715 -21.70 -41.87 4.41
C SER A 715 -21.05 -41.30 3.16
N HIS A 716 -21.81 -40.57 2.34
CA HIS A 716 -21.30 -39.86 1.16
C HIS A 716 -20.20 -38.85 1.52
N TRP A 717 -20.46 -37.98 2.50
CA TRP A 717 -19.47 -36.98 2.94
C TRP A 717 -18.23 -37.63 3.57
N LEU A 718 -18.38 -38.73 4.31
CA LEU A 718 -17.24 -39.48 4.86
C LEU A 718 -16.32 -40.04 3.76
N LEU A 719 -16.88 -40.53 2.65
CA LEU A 719 -16.09 -41.00 1.50
C LEU A 719 -15.27 -39.87 0.90
N LEU A 720 -15.90 -38.70 0.68
CA LEU A 720 -15.20 -37.52 0.17
C LEU A 720 -14.10 -37.04 1.11
N ILE A 721 -14.38 -36.96 2.42
CA ILE A 721 -13.40 -36.52 3.42
C ILE A 721 -12.20 -37.49 3.48
N ASN A 722 -12.44 -38.79 3.35
CA ASN A 722 -11.35 -39.77 3.33
C ASN A 722 -10.48 -39.63 2.07
N LYS A 723 -11.08 -39.33 0.91
CA LYS A 723 -10.34 -39.03 -0.32
C LYS A 723 -9.47 -37.78 -0.17
N LEU A 724 -9.98 -36.73 0.49
CA LEU A 724 -9.22 -35.51 0.78
C LEU A 724 -8.06 -35.68 1.78
N LYS A 725 -7.94 -36.85 2.44
CA LYS A 725 -6.80 -37.19 3.32
C LYS A 725 -5.67 -37.91 2.59
N GLU A 726 -5.87 -38.30 1.33
CA GLU A 726 -4.84 -39.01 0.57
C GLU A 726 -3.62 -38.12 0.30
N ALA A 727 -2.47 -38.74 0.04
CA ALA A 727 -1.18 -38.05 -0.17
C ALA A 727 -1.27 -36.93 -1.22
N GLU A 728 -2.06 -37.16 -2.27
CA GLU A 728 -2.25 -36.26 -3.41
C GLU A 728 -2.97 -34.95 -3.04
N TRP A 729 -3.67 -34.90 -1.90
CA TRP A 729 -4.45 -33.73 -1.44
C TRP A 729 -3.77 -32.92 -0.34
N HIS A 730 -2.56 -33.29 0.08
CA HIS A 730 -1.85 -32.62 1.20
C HIS A 730 -1.50 -31.16 0.91
N ASP A 731 -1.26 -30.83 -0.37
CA ASP A 731 -0.93 -29.46 -0.80
C ASP A 731 -2.19 -28.60 -1.04
N PHE A 732 -3.39 -29.19 -0.98
CA PHE A 732 -4.64 -28.49 -1.23
C PHE A 732 -5.26 -27.92 0.05
N ASP A 733 -5.07 -26.64 0.34
CA ASP A 733 -5.78 -26.01 1.46
C ASP A 733 -7.28 -25.81 1.18
N ILE A 734 -8.14 -26.48 1.93
CA ILE A 734 -9.61 -26.33 1.82
C ILE A 734 -10.06 -24.90 2.13
N ASN A 735 -9.38 -24.18 3.02
CA ASN A 735 -9.82 -22.88 3.48
C ASN A 735 -9.48 -21.74 2.51
N SER A 736 -8.27 -21.76 1.94
CA SER A 736 -7.77 -20.69 1.08
C SER A 736 -7.36 -21.11 -0.33
N GLY A 737 -7.18 -22.41 -0.54
CA GLY A 737 -6.76 -22.98 -1.80
C GLY A 737 -7.83 -22.87 -2.88
N ASP A 738 -7.36 -22.71 -4.10
CA ASP A 738 -8.21 -22.65 -5.26
C ASP A 738 -8.33 -24.04 -5.91
N LEU A 739 -9.52 -24.64 -5.79
CA LEU A 739 -9.79 -25.98 -6.29
C LEU A 739 -9.49 -26.14 -7.79
N GLU A 740 -9.87 -25.18 -8.63
CA GLU A 740 -9.68 -25.35 -10.08
C GLU A 740 -8.23 -25.14 -10.50
N ALA A 741 -7.52 -24.22 -9.83
CA ALA A 741 -6.09 -24.05 -10.05
C ALA A 741 -5.31 -25.29 -9.59
N PHE A 742 -5.70 -25.87 -8.46
CA PHE A 742 -5.13 -27.11 -7.93
C PHE A 742 -5.38 -28.31 -8.85
N LEU A 743 -6.60 -28.49 -9.35
CA LEU A 743 -6.92 -29.56 -10.31
C LEU A 743 -6.21 -29.36 -11.66
N LYS A 744 -5.95 -28.11 -12.07
CA LYS A 744 -5.16 -27.82 -13.28
C LYS A 744 -3.68 -28.16 -13.09
N ALA A 745 -3.14 -27.96 -11.89
CA ALA A 745 -1.77 -28.31 -11.55
C ALA A 745 -1.57 -29.84 -11.41
N ASN A 746 -2.61 -30.56 -10.99
CA ASN A 746 -2.59 -32.01 -10.76
C ASN A 746 -3.63 -32.72 -11.65
N PRO A 747 -3.36 -32.87 -12.97
CA PRO A 747 -4.34 -33.40 -13.93
C PRO A 747 -4.72 -34.88 -13.72
N GLU A 748 -3.90 -35.63 -12.98
CA GLU A 748 -4.18 -37.01 -12.55
C GLU A 748 -5.36 -37.15 -11.58
N LEU A 749 -5.70 -36.08 -10.86
CA LEU A 749 -6.82 -36.06 -9.92
C LEU A 749 -8.15 -35.86 -10.66
N VAL A 750 -8.85 -36.96 -10.92
CA VAL A 750 -10.19 -36.92 -11.52
C VAL A 750 -11.27 -36.88 -10.42
N LEU A 751 -11.99 -35.76 -10.37
CA LEU A 751 -13.20 -35.60 -9.56
C LEU A 751 -14.45 -35.73 -10.43
N THR A 752 -15.51 -36.29 -9.86
CA THR A 752 -16.86 -36.21 -10.40
C THR A 752 -17.43 -34.79 -10.26
N ALA A 753 -18.44 -34.46 -11.05
CA ALA A 753 -19.11 -33.15 -10.97
C ALA A 753 -19.75 -32.92 -9.57
N GLU A 754 -20.24 -34.00 -8.94
CA GLU A 754 -20.81 -33.98 -7.59
C GLU A 754 -19.73 -33.68 -6.54
N GLU A 755 -18.61 -34.41 -6.53
CA GLU A 755 -17.50 -34.16 -5.59
C GLU A 755 -16.93 -32.74 -5.74
N THR A 756 -16.86 -32.21 -6.97
CA THR A 756 -16.40 -30.84 -7.23
C THR A 756 -17.36 -29.81 -6.61
N SER A 757 -18.67 -30.06 -6.70
CA SER A 757 -19.68 -29.21 -6.07
C SER A 757 -19.59 -29.28 -4.55
N ASP A 758 -19.42 -30.49 -4.00
CA ASP A 758 -19.35 -30.73 -2.56
C ASP A 758 -18.11 -30.09 -1.91
N ILE A 759 -16.94 -30.17 -2.55
CA ILE A 759 -15.75 -29.45 -2.08
C ILE A 759 -15.99 -27.95 -2.11
N LYS A 760 -16.57 -27.40 -3.18
CA LYS A 760 -16.92 -25.96 -3.24
C LYS A 760 -17.91 -25.56 -2.15
N THR A 761 -18.87 -26.42 -1.80
CA THR A 761 -19.78 -26.21 -0.67
C THR A 761 -19.02 -26.16 0.65
N LEU A 762 -18.10 -27.09 0.91
CA LEU A 762 -17.22 -27.04 2.09
C LEU A 762 -16.45 -25.72 2.13
N GLN A 763 -15.79 -25.33 1.04
CA GLN A 763 -15.04 -24.06 0.99
C GLN A 763 -15.92 -22.84 1.29
N ARG A 764 -17.17 -22.82 0.80
CA ARG A 764 -18.12 -21.73 1.07
C ARG A 764 -18.52 -21.67 2.54
N LEU A 765 -18.80 -22.79 3.17
CA LEU A 765 -19.23 -22.85 4.57
C LEU A 765 -18.07 -22.59 5.54
N TYR A 766 -16.86 -23.02 5.21
CA TYR A 766 -15.65 -22.70 5.98
C TYR A 766 -15.29 -21.21 5.97
N ARG A 767 -15.76 -20.44 4.99
CA ARG A 767 -15.66 -18.97 5.02
C ARG A 767 -16.57 -18.34 6.07
N LEU A 768 -17.62 -19.05 6.51
CA LEU A 768 -18.56 -18.58 7.52
C LEU A 768 -18.18 -19.05 8.93
N THR A 769 -17.64 -20.26 9.06
CA THR A 769 -17.27 -20.82 10.36
C THR A 769 -16.05 -21.74 10.27
N ASP A 770 -15.09 -21.51 11.18
CA ASP A 770 -13.89 -22.35 11.32
C ASP A 770 -14.16 -23.67 12.09
N LYS A 771 -15.37 -23.87 12.66
CA LYS A 771 -15.70 -25.07 13.44
C LYS A 771 -16.22 -26.21 12.54
N PRO A 772 -15.55 -27.37 12.46
CA PRO A 772 -15.98 -28.50 11.64
C PRO A 772 -17.37 -29.04 12.00
N THR A 773 -17.72 -29.06 13.29
CA THR A 773 -19.04 -29.53 13.75
C THR A 773 -20.17 -28.63 13.27
N ALA A 774 -19.96 -27.32 13.21
CA ALA A 774 -20.94 -26.36 12.72
C ALA A 774 -21.08 -26.45 11.19
N VAL A 775 -19.98 -26.61 10.45
CA VAL A 775 -20.02 -26.86 9.00
C VAL A 775 -20.80 -28.14 8.69
N ALA A 776 -20.49 -29.24 9.38
CA ALA A 776 -21.24 -30.48 9.21
C ALA A 776 -22.73 -30.31 9.57
N GLY A 777 -23.03 -29.58 10.65
CA GLY A 777 -24.40 -29.23 11.02
C GLY A 777 -25.14 -28.45 9.93
N LEU A 778 -24.50 -27.47 9.29
CA LEU A 778 -25.09 -26.72 8.18
C LEU A 778 -25.39 -27.61 6.98
N ILE A 779 -24.42 -28.44 6.57
CA ILE A 779 -24.57 -29.39 5.45
C ILE A 779 -25.71 -30.37 5.70
N LEU A 780 -25.76 -30.96 6.89
CA LEU A 780 -26.77 -31.97 7.25
C LEU A 780 -28.19 -31.39 7.34
N ASN A 781 -28.31 -30.08 7.52
CA ASN A 781 -29.58 -29.35 7.47
C ASN A 781 -29.87 -28.71 6.09
N GLY A 782 -29.06 -29.00 5.06
CA GLY A 782 -29.31 -28.59 3.68
C GLY A 782 -28.77 -27.21 3.29
N PHE A 783 -27.94 -26.57 4.13
CA PHE A 783 -27.29 -25.31 3.80
C PHE A 783 -26.01 -25.52 3.00
N ASP A 784 -25.85 -24.76 1.92
CA ASP A 784 -24.75 -24.89 0.96
C ASP A 784 -23.96 -23.57 0.76
N SER A 785 -24.46 -22.44 1.27
CA SER A 785 -23.93 -21.11 0.99
C SER A 785 -24.39 -20.06 2.01
N ALA A 786 -23.74 -18.90 2.01
CA ALA A 786 -24.18 -17.74 2.80
C ALA A 786 -25.59 -17.27 2.41
N THR A 787 -25.94 -17.39 1.13
CA THR A 787 -27.25 -16.99 0.61
C THR A 787 -28.37 -17.88 1.14
N SER A 788 -28.20 -19.21 1.15
CA SER A 788 -29.22 -20.12 1.68
C SER A 788 -29.45 -19.91 3.18
N ILE A 789 -28.42 -19.51 3.94
CA ILE A 789 -28.56 -19.14 5.35
C ILE A 789 -29.28 -17.78 5.51
N ALA A 790 -28.89 -16.77 4.73
CA ALA A 790 -29.44 -15.42 4.83
C ALA A 790 -30.91 -15.31 4.40
N GLN A 791 -31.40 -16.23 3.57
CA GLN A 791 -32.82 -16.32 3.17
C GLN A 791 -33.73 -16.77 4.33
N VAL A 792 -33.18 -17.45 5.33
CA VAL A 792 -33.93 -17.83 6.53
C VAL A 792 -33.90 -16.67 7.52
N SER A 793 -35.04 -16.36 8.16
CA SER A 793 -35.07 -15.33 9.21
C SER A 793 -34.16 -15.70 10.39
N GLY A 794 -33.46 -14.72 10.95
CA GLY A 794 -32.47 -14.97 12.01
C GLY A 794 -33.06 -15.64 13.25
N GLU A 795 -34.27 -15.23 13.66
CA GLU A 795 -34.96 -15.83 14.81
C GLU A 795 -35.28 -17.31 14.56
N HIS A 796 -35.76 -17.64 13.36
CA HIS A 796 -36.06 -19.01 12.98
C HIS A 796 -34.79 -19.86 12.90
N PHE A 797 -33.72 -19.32 12.31
CA PHE A 797 -32.43 -19.99 12.20
C PHE A 797 -31.83 -20.32 13.57
N ILE A 798 -31.87 -19.38 14.52
CA ILE A 798 -31.35 -19.59 15.88
C ILE A 798 -32.22 -20.59 16.65
N ALA A 799 -33.54 -20.52 16.50
CA ALA A 799 -34.47 -21.39 17.21
C ALA A 799 -34.34 -22.85 16.76
N GLU A 800 -34.16 -23.10 15.45
CA GLU A 800 -34.13 -24.44 14.88
C GLU A 800 -32.72 -25.05 14.87
N PHE A 801 -31.69 -24.27 14.52
CA PHE A 801 -30.33 -24.80 14.32
C PHE A 801 -29.34 -24.41 15.42
N GLY A 802 -29.74 -23.60 16.41
CA GLY A 802 -28.84 -23.15 17.49
C GLY A 802 -28.19 -24.28 18.29
N LEU A 803 -28.91 -25.38 18.52
CA LEU A 803 -28.40 -26.55 19.25
C LEU A 803 -27.45 -27.42 18.42
N SER A 804 -27.70 -27.56 17.11
CA SER A 804 -26.86 -28.38 16.22
C SER A 804 -25.56 -27.69 15.82
N LEU A 805 -25.55 -26.35 15.79
CA LEU A 805 -24.38 -25.53 15.45
C LEU A 805 -23.46 -25.25 16.64
N GLY A 806 -23.90 -25.60 17.86
CA GLY A 806 -23.11 -25.59 19.09
C GLY A 806 -23.66 -24.70 20.20
N ASP A 807 -23.96 -23.43 19.91
CA ASP A 807 -24.58 -22.48 20.84
C ASP A 807 -25.46 -21.47 20.09
N LYS A 808 -26.48 -20.93 20.75
CA LYS A 808 -27.38 -19.89 20.19
C LYS A 808 -26.62 -18.64 19.77
N ASN A 809 -25.69 -18.15 20.61
CA ASN A 809 -24.86 -16.99 20.27
C ASN A 809 -23.97 -17.28 19.05
N PHE A 810 -23.53 -18.53 18.89
CA PHE A 810 -22.70 -18.93 17.77
C PHE A 810 -23.52 -19.00 16.47
N ALA A 811 -24.74 -19.54 16.51
CA ALA A 811 -25.67 -19.54 15.39
C ALA A 811 -26.08 -18.12 14.96
N GLU A 812 -26.34 -17.22 15.91
CA GLU A 812 -26.61 -15.80 15.62
C GLU A 812 -25.44 -15.14 14.87
N ASN A 813 -24.20 -15.42 15.30
CA ASN A 813 -23.02 -14.90 14.63
C ASN A 813 -22.86 -15.44 13.20
N ILE A 814 -23.12 -16.73 12.98
CA ILE A 814 -23.10 -17.34 11.64
C ILE A 814 -24.14 -16.68 10.74
N HIS A 815 -25.37 -16.51 11.21
CA HIS A 815 -26.46 -15.88 10.45
C HIS A 815 -26.11 -14.45 10.07
N ARG A 816 -25.69 -13.63 11.05
CA ARG A 816 -25.27 -12.24 10.80
C ARG A 816 -24.12 -12.15 9.80
N LEU A 817 -23.14 -13.05 9.90
CA LEU A 817 -22.01 -13.09 8.96
C LEU A 817 -22.48 -13.46 7.56
N ALA A 818 -23.37 -14.44 7.43
CA ALA A 818 -23.97 -14.81 6.16
C ALA A 818 -24.74 -13.64 5.53
N THR A 819 -25.59 -12.94 6.30
CA THR A 819 -26.29 -11.73 5.85
C THR A 819 -25.33 -10.63 5.42
N ASN A 820 -24.26 -10.39 6.19
CA ASN A 820 -23.24 -9.40 5.84
C ASN A 820 -22.51 -9.78 4.54
N PHE A 821 -22.15 -11.06 4.37
CA PHE A 821 -21.48 -11.54 3.17
C PHE A 821 -22.38 -11.38 1.93
N VAL A 822 -23.67 -11.66 2.06
CA VAL A 822 -24.66 -11.43 1.00
C VAL A 822 -24.82 -9.94 0.70
N ALA A 823 -24.90 -9.09 1.73
CA ALA A 823 -24.99 -7.64 1.55
C ALA A 823 -23.72 -7.06 0.90
N GLU A 824 -22.53 -7.52 1.30
CA GLU A 824 -21.26 -7.12 0.71
C GLU A 824 -21.14 -7.61 -0.73
N ALA A 825 -21.56 -8.84 -1.01
CA ALA A 825 -21.66 -9.34 -2.38
C ALA A 825 -22.58 -8.43 -3.20
N SER A 826 -23.78 -8.11 -2.71
CA SER A 826 -24.72 -7.19 -3.37
C SER A 826 -24.15 -5.78 -3.57
N LEU A 827 -23.45 -5.23 -2.57
CA LEU A 827 -22.78 -3.92 -2.67
C LEU A 827 -21.59 -3.95 -3.64
N ALA A 828 -20.84 -5.05 -3.67
CA ALA A 828 -19.79 -5.24 -4.65
C ALA A 828 -20.40 -5.30 -6.05
N ILE A 829 -21.49 -6.04 -6.22
CA ILE A 829 -22.29 -6.08 -7.44
C ILE A 829 -22.70 -4.65 -7.88
N GLU A 830 -23.23 -3.84 -6.97
CA GLU A 830 -23.55 -2.42 -7.21
C GLU A 830 -22.32 -1.56 -7.51
N LYS A 831 -21.19 -1.79 -6.84
CA LYS A 831 -19.95 -1.03 -7.05
C LYS A 831 -19.36 -1.26 -8.44
N TYR A 832 -19.59 -2.44 -9.04
CA TYR A 832 -19.22 -2.78 -10.42
C TYR A 832 -20.30 -2.39 -11.45
N HIS A 833 -21.35 -1.67 -11.03
CA HIS A 833 -22.47 -1.20 -11.85
C HIS A 833 -22.35 0.26 -12.41
N PRO A 834 -21.17 0.93 -12.54
CA PRO A 834 -21.18 2.38 -12.74
C PRO A 834 -21.64 2.85 -14.12
N ASN A 835 -21.81 2.00 -15.14
CA ASN A 835 -22.32 2.43 -16.44
C ASN A 835 -23.16 1.36 -17.16
N LEU A 836 -24.46 1.33 -16.86
CA LEU A 836 -25.45 0.75 -17.78
C LEU A 836 -25.57 1.55 -19.09
N ASN A 837 -24.85 2.68 -19.25
CA ASN A 837 -24.98 3.56 -20.40
C ASN A 837 -23.96 3.43 -21.54
N GLU A 838 -22.97 2.56 -21.44
CA GLU A 838 -21.92 2.44 -22.45
C GLU A 838 -22.27 1.47 -23.60
N THR A 839 -21.82 1.81 -24.80
CA THR A 839 -22.18 1.21 -26.10
C THR A 839 -21.10 0.26 -26.63
N GLY A 840 -20.30 -0.36 -25.76
CA GLY A 840 -19.14 -1.18 -26.14
C GLY A 840 -19.39 -2.70 -26.07
N LEU A 841 -18.79 -3.46 -27.00
CA LEU A 841 -18.82 -4.93 -27.09
C LEU A 841 -17.92 -5.66 -26.06
N GLU A 842 -17.15 -4.91 -25.27
CA GLU A 842 -16.19 -5.45 -24.29
C GLU A 842 -16.38 -4.74 -22.95
N ILE A 843 -16.84 -5.48 -21.94
CA ILE A 843 -16.98 -4.96 -20.57
C ILE A 843 -15.81 -5.53 -19.76
N THR A 844 -14.83 -4.69 -19.47
CA THR A 844 -13.77 -5.00 -18.50
C THR A 844 -14.18 -4.44 -17.15
N SER A 845 -14.55 -5.30 -16.20
CA SER A 845 -14.91 -4.90 -14.84
C SER A 845 -13.67 -4.53 -14.04
N LEU A 846 -13.30 -3.25 -14.00
CA LEU A 846 -12.28 -2.75 -13.09
C LEU A 846 -12.92 -2.17 -11.82
N PRO A 847 -12.58 -2.66 -10.62
CA PRO A 847 -13.01 -2.06 -9.36
C PRO A 847 -12.36 -0.69 -9.17
N ARG A 848 -13.13 0.29 -8.68
CA ARG A 848 -12.62 1.59 -8.22
C ARG A 848 -11.60 1.50 -7.05
N SER A 849 -11.29 0.29 -6.55
CA SER A 849 -10.31 0.06 -5.47
C SER A 849 -9.00 -0.61 -5.91
N VAL A 850 -8.73 -0.75 -7.22
CA VAL A 850 -7.37 -1.06 -7.71
C VAL A 850 -6.58 0.23 -7.98
N LEU A 851 -6.79 1.23 -7.12
CA LEU A 851 -5.80 2.26 -6.84
C LEU A 851 -5.35 2.00 -5.40
N SER A 852 -4.37 1.10 -5.30
CA SER A 852 -3.30 1.00 -4.32
C SER A 852 -3.59 1.41 -2.86
N GLN A 853 -3.22 0.49 -1.95
CA GLN A 853 -2.92 0.72 -0.53
C GLN A 853 -4.11 0.94 0.42
N ARG A 854 -4.70 -0.16 0.92
CA ARG A 854 -5.32 -0.16 2.26
C ARG A 854 -5.39 -1.52 2.98
N SER A 855 -4.50 -2.46 2.64
CA SER A 855 -4.30 -3.69 3.45
C SER A 855 -3.01 -3.70 4.28
N ALA A 856 -2.30 -2.56 4.41
CA ALA A 856 -1.02 -2.47 5.10
C ALA A 856 -1.01 -1.63 6.41
N LEU A 857 -2.18 -1.27 6.97
CA LEU A 857 -2.25 -0.41 8.18
C LEU A 857 -3.15 -0.96 9.30
N SER A 858 -3.25 -2.28 9.44
CA SER A 858 -3.83 -2.91 10.63
C SER A 858 -2.95 -4.08 11.11
N ALA A 859 -1.68 -3.77 11.41
CA ALA A 859 -0.78 -4.66 12.12
C ALA A 859 -0.97 -4.54 13.65
N THR A 860 -2.20 -4.69 14.12
CA THR A 860 -2.48 -4.96 15.53
C THR A 860 -3.10 -6.35 15.60
N PRO A 861 -2.51 -7.32 16.32
CA PRO A 861 -3.12 -8.63 16.48
C PRO A 861 -4.35 -8.47 17.38
N MET A 862 -5.54 -8.32 16.80
CA MET A 862 -6.78 -8.55 17.55
C MET A 862 -6.79 -10.03 17.95
N ARG A 863 -6.48 -10.27 19.23
CA ARG A 863 -6.79 -11.52 19.92
C ARG A 863 -8.31 -11.73 19.89
N ASN A 864 -8.71 -12.94 19.49
CA ASN A 864 -10.03 -13.54 19.63
C ASN A 864 -11.20 -12.76 18.98
N THR A 865 -11.33 -12.85 17.66
CA THR A 865 -12.60 -12.59 16.97
C THR A 865 -13.12 -13.89 16.37
N ASN A 866 -14.40 -14.22 16.58
CA ASN A 866 -15.09 -15.40 16.02
C ASN A 866 -15.41 -15.24 14.51
N VAL A 867 -14.60 -14.48 13.78
CA VAL A 867 -14.82 -14.13 12.37
C VAL A 867 -13.66 -14.69 11.56
N ALA A 868 -13.96 -15.36 10.45
CA ALA A 868 -12.97 -15.96 9.56
C ALA A 868 -12.00 -14.89 9.02
N LYS A 869 -10.71 -15.24 8.93
CA LYS A 869 -9.71 -14.40 8.25
C LYS A 869 -10.05 -14.31 6.75
N GLY A 870 -9.77 -13.18 6.10
CA GLY A 870 -9.88 -13.06 4.63
C GLY A 870 -8.87 -14.00 3.96
N ARG A 871 -9.36 -14.97 3.18
CA ARG A 871 -8.60 -16.19 2.80
C ARG A 871 -8.56 -16.49 1.29
N MET A 872 -8.65 -15.51 0.38
CA MET A 872 -8.28 -15.74 -1.03
C MET A 872 -7.71 -14.47 -1.67
N GLU A 873 -6.68 -14.62 -2.50
CA GLU A 873 -6.35 -13.58 -3.48
C GLU A 873 -7.48 -13.46 -4.50
N LEU A 874 -7.92 -12.23 -4.81
CA LEU A 874 -8.96 -12.00 -5.81
C LEU A 874 -8.50 -12.59 -7.16
N ARG A 875 -9.17 -13.64 -7.62
CA ARG A 875 -9.14 -13.97 -9.04
C ARG A 875 -9.59 -12.76 -9.85
N THR A 876 -9.04 -12.65 -11.07
CA THR A 876 -9.63 -11.93 -12.20
C THR A 876 -11.15 -12.03 -12.13
N ALA A 877 -11.79 -10.89 -11.87
CA ALA A 877 -13.21 -10.82 -11.52
C ALA A 877 -14.05 -11.62 -12.52
N ALA A 878 -14.88 -12.53 -12.01
CA ALA A 878 -15.90 -13.19 -12.80
C ALA A 878 -16.69 -12.11 -13.56
N ASN A 879 -16.66 -12.15 -14.88
CA ASN A 879 -17.33 -11.13 -15.67
C ASN A 879 -18.84 -11.40 -15.74
N TRP A 880 -19.63 -10.34 -15.71
CA TRP A 880 -21.09 -10.37 -15.66
C TRP A 880 -21.74 -11.20 -16.78
N LYS A 881 -21.10 -11.24 -17.95
CA LYS A 881 -21.51 -12.06 -19.09
C LYS A 881 -21.44 -13.56 -18.80
N ALA A 882 -20.43 -14.00 -18.04
CA ALA A 882 -20.29 -15.40 -17.66
C ALA A 882 -21.32 -15.82 -16.60
N ILE A 883 -21.73 -14.91 -15.71
CA ILE A 883 -22.67 -15.21 -14.62
C ILE A 883 -24.13 -15.12 -15.06
N PHE A 884 -24.51 -14.07 -15.81
CA PHE A 884 -25.91 -13.74 -16.13
C PHE A 884 -26.23 -13.74 -17.63
N GLY A 885 -25.26 -14.06 -18.50
CA GLY A 885 -25.42 -14.00 -19.95
C GLY A 885 -25.37 -12.56 -20.51
N ARG A 886 -25.90 -12.34 -21.72
CA ARG A 886 -25.99 -10.99 -22.29
C ARG A 886 -27.04 -10.20 -21.52
N ILE A 887 -26.60 -9.28 -20.67
CA ILE A 887 -27.47 -8.29 -20.02
C ILE A 887 -27.88 -7.28 -21.12
N ASN A 888 -28.94 -7.61 -21.85
CA ASN A 888 -29.40 -6.82 -22.98
C ASN A 888 -29.96 -5.47 -22.49
N ARG A 889 -29.42 -4.36 -23.01
CA ARG A 889 -30.14 -3.08 -23.07
C ARG A 889 -31.18 -3.18 -24.17
N ASN A 890 -32.43 -3.41 -23.82
CA ASN A 890 -33.51 -2.94 -24.68
C ASN A 890 -33.78 -1.48 -24.28
N THR A 891 -33.27 -0.52 -25.06
CA THR A 891 -33.52 0.92 -24.92
C THR A 891 -34.98 1.33 -25.15
N GLY A 892 -35.95 0.44 -24.98
CA GLY A 892 -37.34 0.78 -25.26
C GLY A 892 -38.35 -0.36 -25.27
N VAL A 893 -38.07 -1.54 -24.71
CA VAL A 893 -39.14 -2.53 -24.49
C VAL A 893 -39.76 -2.28 -23.10
N GLN A 894 -40.60 -1.25 -23.10
CA GLN A 894 -41.61 -0.93 -22.08
C GLN A 894 -42.26 -2.23 -21.52
N GLY A 895 -42.12 -2.48 -20.22
CA GLY A 895 -42.56 -3.71 -19.52
C GLY A 895 -41.46 -4.70 -19.07
N GLN A 896 -40.21 -4.59 -19.55
CA GLN A 896 -39.09 -5.47 -19.15
C GLN A 896 -38.08 -4.81 -18.19
N SER A 897 -38.42 -3.63 -17.68
CA SER A 897 -37.59 -2.91 -16.70
C SER A 897 -37.83 -3.43 -15.28
N ILE A 898 -36.77 -3.45 -14.47
CA ILE A 898 -36.84 -3.70 -13.02
C ILE A 898 -37.68 -2.61 -12.32
N LEU A 899 -37.78 -1.42 -12.92
CA LEU A 899 -38.59 -0.30 -12.42
C LEU A 899 -39.99 -0.24 -13.08
N SER A 900 -40.41 -1.28 -13.80
CA SER A 900 -41.71 -1.30 -14.46
C SER A 900 -42.86 -1.58 -13.47
N PRO A 901 -44.10 -1.19 -13.81
CA PRO A 901 -45.28 -1.58 -13.04
C PRO A 901 -45.41 -3.11 -12.86
N SER A 902 -44.99 -3.89 -13.86
CA SER A 902 -44.99 -5.35 -13.80
C SER A 902 -44.01 -5.91 -12.76
N ALA A 903 -42.81 -5.31 -12.65
CA ALA A 903 -41.83 -5.69 -11.64
C ALA A 903 -42.34 -5.38 -10.21
N TYR A 904 -43.01 -4.24 -10.04
CA TYR A 904 -43.65 -3.88 -8.77
C TYR A 904 -44.77 -4.84 -8.38
N LEU A 905 -45.63 -5.26 -9.32
CA LEU A 905 -46.67 -6.24 -9.05
C LEU A 905 -46.10 -7.61 -8.64
N LEU A 906 -45.00 -8.05 -9.27
CA LEU A 906 -44.33 -9.29 -8.92
C LEU A 906 -43.76 -9.24 -7.49
N ASP A 907 -43.12 -8.13 -7.13
CA ASP A 907 -42.57 -7.91 -5.78
C ASP A 907 -43.67 -7.95 -4.70
N LEU A 908 -44.82 -7.33 -4.96
CA LEU A 908 -45.99 -7.41 -4.08
C LEU A 908 -46.53 -8.84 -3.94
N ILE A 909 -46.54 -9.62 -5.03
CA ILE A 909 -46.98 -11.02 -4.97
C ILE A 909 -46.00 -11.85 -4.15
N GLU A 910 -44.69 -11.65 -4.32
CA GLU A 910 -43.67 -12.37 -3.55
C GLU A 910 -43.74 -12.02 -2.06
N PHE A 911 -43.89 -10.74 -1.73
CA PHE A 911 -44.16 -10.27 -0.37
C PHE A 911 -45.40 -10.94 0.24
N LEU A 912 -46.48 -11.13 -0.53
CA LEU A 912 -47.67 -11.81 -0.03
C LEU A 912 -47.44 -13.30 0.23
N LYS A 913 -46.54 -13.97 -0.50
CA LYS A 913 -46.21 -15.40 -0.32
C LYS A 913 -45.45 -15.67 0.97
N GLU A 914 -44.66 -14.72 1.46
CA GLU A 914 -44.01 -14.81 2.76
C GLU A 914 -45.03 -14.88 3.92
N GLY A 915 -46.26 -14.39 3.70
CA GLY A 915 -47.35 -14.40 4.68
C GLY A 915 -48.49 -15.37 4.37
N HIS A 916 -49.46 -15.47 5.30
CA HIS A 916 -50.65 -16.31 5.14
C HIS A 916 -51.74 -15.72 4.20
N ALA A 917 -51.51 -14.52 3.65
CA ALA A 917 -52.50 -13.77 2.87
C ALA A 917 -52.60 -14.24 1.41
N TYR A 918 -51.52 -14.81 0.86
CA TYR A 918 -51.45 -15.24 -0.54
C TYR A 918 -52.56 -16.22 -0.93
N ASN A 919 -52.83 -17.23 -0.10
CA ASN A 919 -53.88 -18.22 -0.38
C ASN A 919 -55.29 -17.60 -0.44
N LYS A 920 -55.57 -16.60 0.41
CA LYS A 920 -56.85 -15.87 0.38
C LYS A 920 -56.94 -14.94 -0.84
N PHE A 921 -55.84 -14.32 -1.23
CA PHE A 921 -55.74 -13.49 -2.43
C PHE A 921 -56.00 -14.31 -3.69
N LYS A 922 -55.28 -15.42 -3.87
CA LYS A 922 -55.45 -16.38 -4.98
C LYS A 922 -56.89 -16.87 -5.11
N THR A 923 -57.56 -17.11 -3.98
CA THR A 923 -58.96 -17.56 -3.97
C THR A 923 -59.93 -16.47 -4.46
N ARG A 924 -59.65 -15.20 -4.18
CA ARG A 924 -60.54 -14.07 -4.54
C ARG A 924 -60.28 -13.51 -5.93
N ARG A 925 -59.02 -13.53 -6.37
CA ARG A 925 -58.57 -12.96 -7.64
C ARG A 925 -57.68 -13.97 -8.40
N PRO A 926 -58.24 -15.12 -8.82
CA PRO A 926 -57.49 -16.11 -9.58
C PRO A 926 -57.06 -15.56 -10.96
N ASP A 927 -57.77 -14.56 -11.48
CA ASP A 927 -57.47 -13.88 -12.73
C ASP A 927 -56.06 -13.24 -12.78
N ILE A 928 -55.53 -12.80 -11.63
CA ILE A 928 -54.21 -12.16 -11.59
C ILE A 928 -53.08 -13.18 -11.86
N GLU A 929 -53.30 -14.47 -11.62
CA GLU A 929 -52.29 -15.50 -11.93
C GLU A 929 -52.07 -15.68 -13.44
N ASP A 930 -53.12 -15.42 -14.23
CA ASP A 930 -53.10 -15.57 -15.69
C ASP A 930 -52.80 -14.24 -16.41
N LEU A 931 -52.53 -13.16 -15.68
CA LEU A 931 -52.22 -11.85 -16.26
C LEU A 931 -50.82 -11.89 -16.90
N LEU A 932 -50.74 -11.63 -18.22
CA LEU A 932 -49.45 -11.58 -18.90
C LEU A 932 -48.72 -10.28 -18.56
N MET A 933 -47.48 -10.39 -18.09
CA MET A 933 -46.60 -9.25 -17.81
C MET A 933 -46.00 -8.68 -19.11
N ASN A 934 -46.87 -8.18 -19.98
CA ASN A 934 -46.52 -7.57 -21.25
C ASN A 934 -46.78 -6.05 -21.23
N LYS A 935 -46.26 -5.36 -22.24
CA LYS A 935 -46.38 -3.90 -22.38
C LYS A 935 -47.84 -3.43 -22.41
N ALA A 936 -48.69 -4.11 -23.18
CA ALA A 936 -50.07 -3.70 -23.39
C ALA A 936 -50.85 -3.66 -22.07
N ASN A 937 -50.69 -4.68 -21.24
CA ASN A 937 -51.32 -4.75 -19.92
C ASN A 937 -50.72 -3.79 -18.90
N ALA A 938 -49.43 -3.46 -19.02
CA ALA A 938 -48.73 -2.63 -18.04
C ALA A 938 -48.96 -1.12 -18.26
N GLU A 939 -49.14 -0.67 -19.51
CA GLU A 939 -49.04 0.76 -19.87
C GLU A 939 -50.26 1.32 -20.62
N VAL A 940 -51.11 0.48 -21.21
CA VAL A 940 -52.28 0.98 -21.96
C VAL A 940 -53.38 1.35 -20.97
N ALA A 941 -53.72 2.64 -20.91
CA ALA A 941 -54.76 3.13 -20.03
C ALA A 941 -56.16 2.65 -20.49
N LEU A 942 -56.83 1.91 -19.61
CA LEU A 942 -58.20 1.41 -19.77
C LEU A 942 -59.14 2.07 -18.76
N PRO A 943 -60.42 2.30 -19.09
CA PRO A 943 -61.41 2.73 -18.12
C PRO A 943 -61.59 1.66 -17.02
N THR A 944 -61.52 2.08 -15.74
CA THR A 944 -61.64 1.15 -14.60
C THR A 944 -62.98 0.44 -14.55
N ILE A 945 -64.04 1.08 -15.07
CA ILE A 945 -65.37 0.50 -15.13
C ILE A 945 -65.42 -0.71 -16.06
N ASP A 946 -64.66 -0.71 -17.16
CA ASP A 946 -64.63 -1.79 -18.13
C ASP A 946 -64.01 -3.04 -17.49
N MET A 947 -62.88 -2.90 -16.79
CA MET A 947 -62.27 -4.00 -16.03
C MET A 947 -63.20 -4.58 -14.96
N ALA A 948 -64.00 -3.73 -14.30
CA ALA A 948 -64.97 -4.18 -13.31
C ALA A 948 -66.14 -4.93 -13.96
N VAL A 949 -66.62 -4.45 -15.11
CA VAL A 949 -67.69 -5.09 -15.89
C VAL A 949 -67.20 -6.43 -16.44
N GLU A 950 -66.00 -6.51 -17.02
CA GLU A 950 -65.38 -7.77 -17.47
C GLU A 950 -65.37 -8.81 -16.35
N LEU A 951 -64.90 -8.42 -15.16
CA LEU A 951 -64.87 -9.31 -14.00
C LEU A 951 -66.28 -9.74 -13.59
N LEU A 952 -67.26 -8.82 -13.55
CA LEU A 952 -68.65 -9.16 -13.20
C LEU A 952 -69.33 -10.04 -14.26
N VAL A 953 -69.03 -9.83 -15.54
CA VAL A 953 -69.53 -10.66 -16.65
C VAL A 953 -69.00 -12.08 -16.53
N SER A 954 -67.70 -12.27 -16.22
CA SER A 954 -67.15 -13.61 -15.98
C SER A 954 -67.86 -14.34 -14.85
N LEU A 955 -68.26 -13.62 -13.80
CA LEU A 955 -68.97 -14.19 -12.65
C LEU A 955 -70.46 -14.48 -12.94
N ALA A 956 -71.05 -13.73 -13.87
CA ALA A 956 -72.47 -13.80 -14.20
C ALA A 956 -72.82 -14.87 -15.25
N ALA A 957 -71.84 -15.42 -15.97
CA ALA A 957 -71.97 -16.39 -17.07
C ALA A 957 -72.13 -17.85 -16.59
N PRO A 958 -73.36 -18.37 -16.34
CA PRO A 958 -73.58 -19.59 -15.59
C PRO A 958 -73.54 -20.86 -16.47
N SER A 959 -73.81 -20.72 -17.78
CA SER A 959 -73.90 -21.85 -18.72
C SER A 959 -72.55 -22.30 -19.27
N VAL A 960 -71.51 -21.51 -19.00
CA VAL A 960 -70.19 -21.63 -19.62
C VAL A 960 -69.11 -22.03 -18.59
N GLN A 961 -69.31 -21.70 -17.31
CA GLN A 961 -68.41 -22.10 -16.23
C GLN A 961 -69.08 -23.09 -15.27
N GLN A 962 -68.56 -24.32 -15.14
CA GLN A 962 -69.00 -25.26 -14.08
C GLN A 962 -68.70 -24.74 -12.66
N LYS A 963 -67.77 -23.78 -12.52
CA LYS A 963 -67.42 -23.08 -11.28
C LYS A 963 -67.26 -21.59 -11.57
N VAL A 964 -67.99 -20.73 -10.85
CA VAL A 964 -67.90 -19.27 -10.92
C VAL A 964 -66.48 -18.82 -10.58
N ARG A 965 -65.70 -18.42 -11.59
CA ARG A 965 -64.31 -17.96 -11.45
C ARG A 965 -64.05 -16.74 -12.34
N PRO A 966 -63.40 -15.69 -11.82
CA PRO A 966 -62.88 -14.60 -12.63
C PRO A 966 -61.93 -15.11 -13.73
N ILE A 967 -62.10 -14.63 -14.96
CA ILE A 967 -61.20 -14.89 -16.09
C ILE A 967 -60.45 -13.60 -16.43
N CYS A 968 -59.14 -13.68 -16.66
CA CYS A 968 -58.33 -12.53 -17.06
C CYS A 968 -58.51 -12.20 -18.56
N ASN A 969 -58.90 -10.98 -18.89
CA ASN A 969 -58.76 -10.43 -20.25
C ASN A 969 -57.33 -9.92 -20.47
N GLN A 970 -56.83 -10.00 -21.71
CA GLN A 970 -55.53 -9.45 -22.09
C GLN A 970 -55.74 -8.27 -23.04
N THR A 971 -55.01 -7.19 -22.81
CA THR A 971 -55.00 -6.05 -23.72
C THR A 971 -54.23 -6.44 -24.98
N ASP A 972 -54.80 -6.20 -26.15
CA ASP A 972 -54.14 -6.45 -27.43
C ASP A 972 -52.82 -5.65 -27.52
N LYS A 973 -51.79 -6.27 -28.08
CA LYS A 973 -50.46 -5.68 -28.26
C LYS A 973 -50.49 -4.41 -29.11
N ASP A 974 -51.45 -4.32 -30.03
CA ASP A 974 -51.61 -3.18 -30.95
C ASP A 974 -52.70 -2.19 -30.49
N ALA A 975 -53.31 -2.40 -29.31
CA ALA A 975 -54.35 -1.52 -28.80
C ALA A 975 -53.80 -0.13 -28.41
N THR A 976 -54.57 0.92 -28.73
CA THR A 976 -54.25 2.30 -28.34
C THR A 976 -55.27 2.83 -27.32
N VAL A 977 -54.86 3.80 -26.52
CA VAL A 977 -55.78 4.46 -25.56
C VAL A 977 -56.99 5.08 -26.27
N SER A 978 -56.78 5.63 -27.48
CA SER A 978 -57.86 6.24 -28.27
C SER A 978 -58.86 5.20 -28.77
N SER A 979 -58.41 4.02 -29.21
CA SER A 979 -59.31 2.95 -29.66
C SER A 979 -60.14 2.38 -28.51
N LEU A 980 -59.51 2.15 -27.35
CA LEU A 980 -60.17 1.56 -26.18
C LEU A 980 -61.09 2.53 -25.42
N ARG A 981 -60.92 3.85 -25.58
CA ARG A 981 -61.87 4.85 -25.07
C ARG A 981 -63.12 4.99 -25.94
N ALA A 982 -63.02 4.67 -27.21
CA ALA A 982 -64.16 4.78 -28.14
C ALA A 982 -65.13 3.62 -27.92
N GLU A 983 -64.61 2.40 -27.86
CA GLU A 983 -65.37 1.17 -27.62
C GLU A 983 -64.50 0.19 -26.82
N PRO A 984 -65.08 -0.60 -25.89
CA PRO A 984 -64.36 -1.68 -25.23
C PRO A 984 -63.79 -2.67 -26.26
N GLY A 985 -62.53 -3.08 -26.08
CA GLY A 985 -61.90 -4.05 -26.97
C GLY A 985 -62.53 -5.45 -26.84
N PRO A 986 -62.44 -6.31 -27.87
CA PRO A 986 -62.93 -7.68 -27.79
C PRO A 986 -62.15 -8.46 -26.73
N TRP A 987 -62.84 -9.30 -25.96
CA TRP A 987 -62.22 -10.12 -24.92
C TRP A 987 -61.40 -11.26 -25.55
N GLN A 988 -60.07 -11.10 -25.60
CA GLN A 988 -59.15 -12.04 -26.24
C GLN A 988 -58.78 -13.19 -25.29
N VAL A 989 -58.65 -14.40 -25.86
CA VAL A 989 -58.41 -15.65 -25.11
C VAL A 989 -57.05 -15.63 -24.41
N SER A 990 -57.01 -15.97 -23.11
CA SER A 990 -55.79 -16.06 -22.30
C SER A 990 -55.16 -17.47 -22.23
N SER A 991 -55.78 -18.47 -22.86
CA SER A 991 -55.35 -19.88 -22.77
C SER A 991 -54.52 -20.32 -23.98
N SER A 992 -53.42 -21.03 -23.72
CA SER A 992 -52.62 -21.75 -24.73
C SER A 992 -53.32 -22.97 -25.32
N ASP A 993 -54.48 -23.36 -24.80
CA ASP A 993 -55.29 -24.49 -25.24
C ASP A 993 -56.75 -24.05 -25.52
N PRO A 994 -57.15 -23.89 -26.79
CA PRO A 994 -58.46 -23.35 -27.19
C PRO A 994 -59.65 -24.28 -26.88
N ASN A 995 -59.42 -25.50 -26.41
CA ASN A 995 -60.48 -26.47 -26.10
C ASN A 995 -60.88 -26.53 -24.61
N THR A 996 -60.18 -25.81 -23.73
CA THR A 996 -60.30 -25.98 -22.27
C THR A 996 -60.99 -24.79 -21.57
N TYR A 997 -61.01 -23.61 -22.19
CA TYR A 997 -61.59 -22.40 -21.61
C TYR A 997 -62.51 -21.67 -22.61
N PRO A 998 -63.64 -21.14 -22.15
CA PRO A 998 -64.59 -20.43 -22.99
C PRO A 998 -64.03 -19.11 -23.52
N THR A 999 -64.47 -18.69 -24.70
CA THR A 999 -64.09 -17.37 -25.23
C THR A 999 -64.77 -16.26 -24.44
N GLY A 1000 -64.15 -15.08 -24.37
CA GLY A 1000 -64.74 -13.96 -23.64
C GLY A 1000 -66.10 -13.52 -24.21
N GLN A 1001 -66.30 -13.69 -25.53
CA GLN A 1001 -67.59 -13.49 -26.18
C GLN A 1001 -68.65 -14.49 -25.70
N GLU A 1002 -68.30 -15.77 -25.54
CA GLU A 1002 -69.20 -16.79 -24.98
C GLU A 1002 -69.61 -16.48 -23.54
N CYS A 1003 -68.69 -15.94 -22.74
CA CYS A 1003 -68.99 -15.47 -21.38
C CYS A 1003 -69.96 -14.29 -21.39
N GLU A 1004 -69.73 -13.31 -22.27
CA GLU A 1004 -70.62 -12.15 -22.40
C GLU A 1004 -72.03 -12.57 -22.85
N ASP A 1005 -72.14 -13.37 -23.91
CA ASP A 1005 -73.41 -13.86 -24.44
C ASP A 1005 -74.18 -14.66 -23.37
N SER A 1006 -73.47 -15.50 -22.61
CA SER A 1006 -74.04 -16.27 -21.50
C SER A 1006 -74.55 -15.37 -20.37
N ALA A 1007 -73.78 -14.36 -19.97
CA ALA A 1007 -74.16 -13.41 -18.93
C ALA A 1007 -75.35 -12.55 -19.35
N LEU A 1008 -75.35 -12.05 -20.59
CA LEU A 1008 -76.46 -11.30 -21.17
C LEU A 1008 -77.75 -12.14 -21.23
N ALA A 1009 -77.65 -13.40 -21.68
CA ALA A 1009 -78.76 -14.33 -21.67
C ALA A 1009 -79.28 -14.61 -20.25
N ALA A 1010 -78.39 -14.75 -19.26
CA ALA A 1010 -78.78 -14.92 -17.86
C ALA A 1010 -79.51 -13.68 -17.31
N MET A 1011 -79.06 -12.47 -17.65
CA MET A 1011 -79.71 -11.22 -17.23
C MET A 1011 -81.07 -11.00 -17.89
N MET A 1012 -81.26 -11.47 -19.13
CA MET A 1012 -82.55 -11.40 -19.83
C MET A 1012 -83.58 -12.41 -19.33
N THR A 1013 -83.13 -13.51 -18.74
CA THR A 1013 -84.01 -14.63 -18.34
C THR A 1013 -84.31 -14.67 -16.85
N ARG A 1014 -83.41 -14.18 -15.99
CA ARG A 1014 -83.59 -14.19 -14.54
C ARG A 1014 -84.57 -13.10 -14.07
N SER A 1015 -85.33 -13.42 -13.02
CA SER A 1015 -86.35 -12.52 -12.44
C SER A 1015 -85.91 -11.87 -11.10
N TYR A 1016 -84.67 -12.11 -10.67
CA TYR A 1016 -84.12 -11.58 -9.42
C TYR A 1016 -82.63 -11.22 -9.61
N PRO A 1017 -82.14 -10.09 -9.06
CA PRO A 1017 -82.84 -9.09 -8.24
C PRO A 1017 -83.87 -8.28 -9.03
N LEU A 1018 -84.69 -7.45 -8.36
CA LEU A 1018 -85.85 -6.72 -8.94
C LEU A 1018 -85.54 -5.91 -10.21
N ILE A 1019 -84.26 -5.62 -10.47
CA ILE A 1019 -83.78 -4.92 -11.67
C ILE A 1019 -83.73 -5.82 -12.92
N LEU A 1020 -83.90 -7.14 -12.77
CA LEU A 1020 -83.98 -8.13 -13.84
C LEU A 1020 -85.44 -8.59 -14.06
N PRO A 1021 -85.84 -9.01 -15.28
CA PRO A 1021 -85.00 -9.22 -16.45
C PRO A 1021 -84.59 -7.92 -17.14
N LYS A 1022 -83.32 -7.83 -17.54
CA LYS A 1022 -82.75 -6.67 -18.21
C LYS A 1022 -82.25 -7.06 -19.60
N ASN A 1023 -82.78 -6.42 -20.63
CA ASN A 1023 -82.40 -6.67 -22.03
C ASN A 1023 -81.51 -5.52 -22.53
N PHE A 1024 -80.21 -5.75 -22.51
CA PHE A 1024 -79.21 -4.77 -22.92
C PHE A 1024 -79.27 -4.45 -24.41
N TYR A 1025 -79.57 -5.41 -25.29
CA TYR A 1025 -79.75 -5.11 -26.73
C TYR A 1025 -80.90 -4.12 -26.97
N ARG A 1026 -81.98 -4.23 -26.19
CA ARG A 1026 -83.09 -3.25 -26.26
C ARG A 1026 -82.65 -1.88 -25.74
N GLU A 1027 -81.87 -1.82 -24.68
CA GLU A 1027 -81.35 -0.55 -24.13
C GLU A 1027 -80.36 0.12 -25.09
N GLU A 1028 -79.48 -0.66 -25.70
CA GLU A 1028 -78.53 -0.20 -26.72
C GLU A 1028 -79.28 0.37 -27.93
N ILE A 1029 -80.26 -0.38 -28.48
CA ILE A 1029 -81.12 0.12 -29.57
C ILE A 1029 -81.88 1.37 -29.12
N ALA A 1030 -82.42 1.40 -27.91
CA ALA A 1030 -83.13 2.59 -27.40
C ALA A 1030 -82.20 3.80 -27.26
N ALA A 1031 -80.95 3.62 -26.83
CA ALA A 1031 -79.95 4.68 -26.73
C ALA A 1031 -79.51 5.19 -28.11
N LEU A 1032 -79.27 4.29 -29.07
CA LEU A 1032 -78.98 4.64 -30.46
C LEU A 1032 -80.14 5.41 -31.10
N LEU A 1033 -81.38 4.97 -30.86
CA LEU A 1033 -82.59 5.62 -31.37
C LEU A 1033 -82.92 6.92 -30.62
N ALA A 1034 -82.51 7.09 -29.36
CA ALA A 1034 -82.74 8.33 -28.59
C ALA A 1034 -81.98 9.53 -29.16
N ASN A 1035 -80.84 9.29 -29.82
CA ASN A 1035 -80.09 10.32 -30.53
C ASN A 1035 -80.74 10.75 -31.85
N LEU A 1036 -81.71 9.97 -32.34
CA LEU A 1036 -82.57 10.37 -33.44
C LEU A 1036 -83.80 11.05 -32.83
N SER A 1037 -84.03 12.33 -33.15
CA SER A 1037 -85.26 13.03 -32.75
C SER A 1037 -86.46 12.48 -33.54
N LEU A 1038 -86.92 11.29 -33.16
CA LEU A 1038 -87.98 10.55 -33.79
C LEU A 1038 -89.32 11.01 -33.22
N ASN A 1039 -89.79 12.16 -33.71
CA ASN A 1039 -91.19 12.53 -33.50
C ASN A 1039 -92.06 11.48 -34.22
N TYR A 1040 -93.14 11.00 -33.59
CA TYR A 1040 -93.97 9.91 -34.11
C TYR A 1040 -94.45 10.17 -35.55
N SER A 1041 -94.70 11.44 -35.88
CA SER A 1041 -95.02 11.91 -37.22
C SER A 1041 -93.96 11.57 -38.26
N VAL A 1042 -92.68 11.82 -37.96
CA VAL A 1042 -91.53 11.57 -38.86
C VAL A 1042 -91.29 10.07 -39.06
N LEU A 1043 -91.44 9.27 -38.00
CA LEU A 1043 -91.29 7.82 -38.08
C LEU A 1043 -92.42 7.19 -38.93
N SER A 1044 -93.67 7.66 -38.74
CA SER A 1044 -94.83 7.16 -39.50
C SER A 1044 -94.77 7.49 -40.99
N GLN A 1045 -94.10 8.59 -41.36
CA GLN A 1045 -93.92 9.02 -42.75
C GLN A 1045 -92.82 8.25 -43.49
N LYS A 1046 -91.78 7.78 -42.77
CA LYS A 1046 -90.71 6.97 -43.35
C LYS A 1046 -91.01 5.46 -43.38
N LEU A 1047 -91.98 5.00 -42.59
CA LEU A 1047 -92.41 3.59 -42.54
C LEU A 1047 -93.62 3.28 -43.45
N ARG A 1048 -94.26 4.29 -44.04
CA ARG A 1048 -95.16 4.15 -45.21
C ARG A 1048 -94.34 4.31 -46.48
#